data_AF-A0A5D6UX58-F1
#
_entry.id   AF-A0A5D6UX58-F1
#
_cell.length_a   1.000
_cell.length_b   1.000
_cell.length_c   1.000
_cell.angle_alpha   90.00
_cell.angle_beta   90.00
_cell.angle_gamma   90.00
#
_symmetry.space_group_name_H-M   'P 1'
#
loop_
_entity.id
_entity.type
_entity.pdbx_description
1 polymer ?
#
loop_
_entity_poly.entity_id
_entity_poly.type
_entity_poly.pdbx_seq_one_letter_code
_entity_poly.pdbx_strand_id
1 'polypeptide(L)'
;MVPENEHPVPNNAAGQPEAESPMSILERRLAEISAKQPAAAPPVTSEITEQPTQGTPPIAEPAAPGGGTAEPAAATLEQALPSPNASAEPAEAPSEPQRRAQEHTGTQNEEILADETTPEAQPEPLATVEAAPTELAAEVPAPGAEADGAGAAPEATAVESPISSVAEVSAQATPGVPEVAGEEEEDYVPETAAPDFATLDLPAQGAFLLSLLRRSDARQNRKQIFDLNRQYETALAAERAAARQQFIANGGEADDFAYAGPEGHAEVVKALQEFRESRTRDAKAEDEQRAKNLTHKQYLLSQLRSLVESAETKDSSARIKALQNDWKATGPVPQKEAQELWNSYHALLDIFYNNRGLFFEMKELDRRRNLEAKEALVTRAEALGQQASINKALQELRQLHEEWKHIGPVPQEQRDAVWNRFLAASEKVHDRKKEFLNARSAQENANLTRKAEILALIKPFAEFHTDRVNEWRSQTDALQKLKEAWDAAGLVPREKAEQINKQFWGAYKGFFQRKNQFFKALDEEKNANLKRKQELIDQAEAALQNPNWEEGREIVIRLQKDWKTIGRVPEKLSDKIWNRFRTACDAFFERKHEEVRQREHQAQQLSKEQAGRLEQIATTVDALTPDTPGTLEGFRELVSEWQASAGSGPRADAERAEGRFQALMGKYLDTLPGLSYAERSDLLFQLQVDRLKASADTQQLYKKEQALRRDINELENDISTLKTNLEFFARSKNAGQLRQEYQGRIDEAQQRIEGLKRQLKVIRS
;
A
#
# COMPACT_ATOMS: atom_id res chain seq x y z
N MET A 1 9.57 -68.41 -12.92
CA MET A 1 8.99 -69.76 -12.72
C MET A 1 10.06 -70.58 -12.03
N VAL A 2 9.73 -71.35 -10.99
CA VAL A 2 10.67 -72.10 -10.10
C VAL A 2 11.50 -71.19 -9.15
N PRO A 3 11.80 -71.60 -7.88
CA PRO A 3 12.42 -70.74 -6.85
C PRO A 3 13.77 -71.27 -6.27
N GLU A 4 14.33 -70.46 -5.36
CA GLU A 4 15.12 -70.75 -4.14
C GLU A 4 16.02 -72.01 -3.94
N ASN A 5 17.24 -71.72 -3.45
CA ASN A 5 18.04 -72.38 -2.40
C ASN A 5 18.47 -73.87 -2.51
N GLU A 6 19.79 -74.10 -2.39
CA GLU A 6 20.38 -74.77 -1.20
C GLU A 6 21.92 -74.51 -1.07
N HIS A 7 22.45 -74.70 0.15
CA HIS A 7 23.85 -74.48 0.60
C HIS A 7 24.40 -75.81 1.21
N PRO A 8 25.59 -75.91 1.89
CA PRO A 8 26.82 -75.08 1.93
C PRO A 8 28.02 -75.88 1.30
N VAL A 9 29.28 -76.08 1.75
CA VAL A 9 30.27 -75.74 2.84
C VAL A 9 31.69 -76.12 2.29
N PRO A 10 32.86 -75.97 2.96
CA PRO A 10 33.38 -74.91 3.87
C PRO A 10 34.85 -74.46 3.53
N ASN A 11 35.39 -73.45 4.24
CA ASN A 11 36.49 -73.60 5.25
C ASN A 11 37.54 -72.46 5.35
N ASN A 12 37.85 -72.06 6.60
CA ASN A 12 39.04 -71.36 7.16
C ASN A 12 39.81 -70.24 6.42
N ALA A 13 39.45 -69.00 6.78
CA ALA A 13 40.24 -68.09 7.63
C ALA A 13 41.80 -68.10 7.63
N ALA A 14 42.39 -66.95 7.27
CA ALA A 14 43.51 -66.30 7.96
C ALA A 14 43.47 -64.78 7.66
N GLY A 15 43.83 -63.92 8.62
CA GLY A 15 43.56 -62.47 8.55
C GLY A 15 44.69 -61.59 7.99
N GLN A 16 44.30 -60.44 7.43
CA GLN A 16 45.14 -59.26 7.20
C GLN A 16 44.37 -58.01 7.68
N PRO A 17 45.05 -56.94 8.12
CA PRO A 17 44.38 -55.74 8.62
C PRO A 17 43.74 -54.94 7.47
N GLU A 18 42.52 -54.45 7.68
CA GLU A 18 41.90 -53.48 6.78
C GLU A 18 42.70 -52.16 6.78
N ALA A 19 42.93 -51.59 5.60
CA ALA A 19 43.60 -50.30 5.49
C ALA A 19 42.64 -49.18 5.90
N GLU A 20 42.99 -48.40 6.94
CA GLU A 20 42.20 -47.23 7.36
C GLU A 20 41.97 -46.28 6.17
N SER A 21 40.71 -45.89 5.96
CA SER A 21 40.35 -45.00 4.85
C SER A 21 41.04 -43.62 4.98
N PRO A 22 41.32 -42.92 3.87
CA PRO A 22 41.89 -41.58 3.93
C PRO A 22 40.96 -40.57 4.65
N MET A 23 39.64 -40.82 4.68
CA MET A 23 38.68 -40.02 5.46
C MET A 23 38.86 -40.21 6.96
N SER A 24 38.91 -41.45 7.47
CA SER A 24 39.12 -41.72 8.90
C SER A 24 40.48 -41.20 9.40
N ILE A 25 41.50 -41.19 8.53
CA ILE A 25 42.81 -40.57 8.83
C ILE A 25 42.67 -39.04 8.94
N LEU A 26 41.93 -38.39 8.03
CA LEU A 26 41.67 -36.94 8.08
C LEU A 26 40.84 -36.53 9.30
N GLU A 27 39.76 -37.24 9.62
CA GLU A 27 38.91 -36.98 10.78
C GLU A 27 39.71 -37.10 12.10
N ARG A 28 40.54 -38.14 12.23
CA ARG A 28 41.44 -38.34 13.37
C ARG A 28 42.46 -37.21 13.50
N ARG A 29 43.03 -36.72 12.38
CA ARG A 29 43.96 -35.58 12.38
C ARG A 29 43.27 -34.26 12.73
N LEU A 30 42.04 -34.03 12.26
CA LEU A 30 41.24 -32.85 12.63
C LEU A 30 40.89 -32.85 14.13
N ALA A 31 40.57 -34.00 14.70
CA ALA A 31 40.37 -34.16 16.15
C ALA A 31 41.65 -33.86 16.95
N GLU A 32 42.82 -34.38 16.54
CA GLU A 32 44.11 -34.07 17.17
C GLU A 32 44.49 -32.58 17.11
N ILE A 33 44.12 -31.88 16.04
CA ILE A 33 44.35 -30.43 15.88
C ILE A 33 43.42 -29.65 16.81
N SER A 34 42.12 -29.99 16.84
CA SER A 34 41.14 -29.35 17.73
C SER A 34 41.45 -29.56 19.22
N ALA A 35 42.13 -30.64 19.58
CA ALA A 35 42.52 -30.95 20.96
C ALA A 35 43.79 -30.20 21.45
N LYS A 36 44.44 -29.36 20.62
CA LYS A 36 45.74 -28.74 20.92
C LYS A 36 45.76 -27.21 20.98
N GLN A 37 44.61 -26.53 20.94
CA GLN A 37 44.54 -25.08 21.18
C GLN A 37 44.48 -24.77 22.70
N PRO A 38 45.42 -23.97 23.25
CA PRO A 38 45.35 -23.52 24.63
C PRO A 38 44.28 -22.43 24.82
N ALA A 39 43.59 -22.44 25.96
CA ALA A 39 42.53 -21.49 26.26
C ALA A 39 43.05 -20.08 26.58
N ALA A 40 42.30 -19.06 26.16
CA ALA A 40 42.58 -17.66 26.49
C ALA A 40 42.08 -17.30 27.90
N ALA A 41 42.84 -16.46 28.61
CA ALA A 41 42.47 -15.94 29.93
C ALA A 41 41.58 -14.69 29.84
N PRO A 42 40.71 -14.41 30.84
CA PRO A 42 39.84 -13.24 30.84
C PRO A 42 40.60 -11.94 31.19
N PRO A 43 40.12 -10.77 30.73
CA PRO A 43 40.72 -9.49 31.07
C PRO A 43 40.40 -9.08 32.52
N VAL A 44 41.41 -8.56 33.22
CA VAL A 44 41.27 -7.95 34.55
C VAL A 44 41.27 -6.43 34.39
N THR A 45 40.33 -5.74 35.05
CA THR A 45 40.34 -4.27 35.14
C THR A 45 41.29 -3.80 36.25
N SER A 46 42.21 -2.90 35.94
CA SER A 46 43.05 -2.20 36.91
C SER A 46 43.33 -0.76 36.45
N GLU A 47 43.28 0.18 37.40
CA GLU A 47 43.41 1.61 37.14
C GLU A 47 44.85 2.03 36.80
N ILE A 48 45.00 3.13 36.07
CA ILE A 48 46.22 3.96 36.12
C ILE A 48 45.78 5.41 36.34
N THR A 49 46.32 6.02 37.40
CA THR A 49 46.15 7.44 37.73
C THR A 49 47.45 8.16 37.39
N GLU A 50 47.36 9.28 36.67
CA GLU A 50 48.42 10.29 36.67
C GLU A 50 47.81 11.71 36.48
N GLN A 51 48.47 12.73 37.03
CA GLN A 51 47.98 14.11 37.11
C GLN A 51 48.99 15.12 36.46
N PRO A 52 48.98 16.45 36.72
CA PRO A 52 48.16 17.39 35.95
C PRO A 52 48.95 18.63 35.44
N THR A 53 48.33 19.45 34.58
CA THR A 53 48.83 20.82 34.29
C THR A 53 47.73 21.88 34.20
N GLN A 54 47.58 22.66 35.29
CA GLN A 54 47.28 24.11 35.42
C GLN A 54 46.24 24.82 34.51
N GLY A 55 45.33 25.63 35.10
CA GLY A 55 44.48 26.54 34.32
C GLY A 55 43.30 27.32 34.99
N THR A 56 43.42 27.85 36.20
CA THR A 56 42.41 28.77 36.81
C THR A 56 42.59 30.23 36.31
N PRO A 57 41.56 31.13 36.30
CA PRO A 57 40.85 31.64 37.50
C PRO A 57 39.29 31.79 37.37
N PRO A 58 38.56 32.23 38.42
CA PRO A 58 37.09 32.05 38.56
C PRO A 58 36.28 33.37 38.71
N ILE A 59 34.95 33.26 39.03
CA ILE A 59 34.00 34.21 39.70
C ILE A 59 32.56 33.85 39.23
N ALA A 60 31.49 33.80 40.04
CA ALA A 60 31.33 33.69 41.51
C ALA A 60 29.90 33.19 41.87
N GLU A 61 29.69 32.79 43.13
CA GLU A 61 28.39 32.50 43.77
C GLU A 61 27.88 33.75 44.55
N PRO A 62 26.61 33.84 45.03
CA PRO A 62 26.32 33.27 46.37
C PRO A 62 24.85 32.87 46.73
N ALA A 63 24.75 31.93 47.69
CA ALA A 63 23.77 31.88 48.81
C ALA A 63 22.28 31.48 48.62
N ALA A 64 21.72 30.92 49.72
CA ALA A 64 20.34 30.42 49.91
C ALA A 64 19.60 31.31 50.98
N PRO A 65 18.70 30.89 51.94
CA PRO A 65 18.23 29.55 52.36
C PRO A 65 16.71 29.38 52.73
N GLY A 66 16.33 28.12 53.05
CA GLY A 66 15.25 27.77 54.02
C GLY A 66 13.83 27.51 53.48
N GLY A 67 13.01 26.61 54.06
CA GLY A 67 13.30 25.59 55.09
C GLY A 67 12.03 24.98 55.76
N GLY A 68 12.10 23.72 56.19
CA GLY A 68 11.07 23.03 57.01
C GLY A 68 9.86 22.44 56.25
N THR A 69 9.13 21.41 56.73
CA THR A 69 9.29 20.55 57.93
C THR A 69 8.57 19.19 57.78
N ALA A 70 9.17 18.14 58.38
CA ALA A 70 8.54 16.99 59.07
C ALA A 70 7.66 15.95 58.31
N GLU A 71 8.30 14.81 58.00
CA GLU A 71 8.03 13.43 58.48
C GLU A 71 7.06 13.17 59.68
N PRO A 72 6.70 11.90 60.03
CA PRO A 72 7.00 10.60 59.38
C PRO A 72 5.83 9.57 59.30
N ALA A 73 6.18 8.36 58.79
CA ALA A 73 5.70 7.01 59.16
C ALA A 73 4.72 6.27 58.19
N ALA A 74 4.90 4.97 57.89
CA ALA A 74 6.07 4.08 58.03
C ALA A 74 5.92 2.78 57.17
N ALA A 75 7.02 2.01 57.04
CA ALA A 75 7.13 0.59 56.67
C ALA A 75 7.00 0.14 55.18
N THR A 76 8.16 -0.10 54.54
CA THR A 76 8.71 -1.42 54.09
C THR A 76 7.76 -2.62 53.83
N LEU A 77 7.97 -3.53 52.85
CA LEU A 77 9.16 -3.85 52.00
C LEU A 77 8.77 -4.66 50.72
N GLU A 78 9.51 -4.40 49.63
CA GLU A 78 9.98 -5.27 48.50
C GLU A 78 9.29 -6.54 47.93
N GLN A 79 9.45 -6.69 46.59
CA GLN A 79 9.60 -7.93 45.77
C GLN A 79 8.35 -8.86 45.60
N ALA A 80 8.11 -9.62 44.51
CA ALA A 80 8.79 -9.83 43.21
C ALA A 80 7.80 -10.24 42.07
N LEU A 81 8.29 -10.42 40.83
CA LEU A 81 7.63 -11.07 39.67
C LEU A 81 7.74 -12.62 39.76
N PRO A 82 6.95 -13.49 39.05
CA PRO A 82 6.53 -13.39 37.63
C PRO A 82 5.15 -14.06 37.24
N SER A 83 4.98 -14.41 35.95
CA SER A 83 3.88 -15.18 35.29
C SER A 83 3.99 -16.72 35.51
N PRO A 84 3.24 -17.67 34.85
CA PRO A 84 2.19 -17.61 33.79
C PRO A 84 1.00 -18.62 33.95
N ASN A 85 0.25 -18.91 32.85
CA ASN A 85 -0.69 -20.05 32.62
C ASN A 85 -2.01 -20.13 33.45
N ALA A 86 -2.99 -21.01 33.15
CA ALA A 86 -3.60 -21.47 31.89
C ALA A 86 -4.85 -22.39 32.16
N SER A 87 -5.77 -22.50 31.20
CA SER A 87 -6.79 -23.58 31.01
C SER A 87 -8.01 -23.73 31.96
N ALA A 88 -9.21 -23.85 31.33
CA ALA A 88 -10.34 -24.77 31.62
C ALA A 88 -11.07 -24.72 33.01
N GLU A 89 -12.33 -25.17 33.21
CA GLU A 89 -13.26 -25.99 32.39
C GLU A 89 -14.78 -25.53 32.56
N PRO A 90 -15.90 -26.31 32.66
CA PRO A 90 -17.21 -25.88 32.11
C PRO A 90 -18.44 -25.84 33.07
N ALA A 91 -19.61 -25.37 32.58
CA ALA A 91 -20.97 -25.66 33.11
C ALA A 91 -22.09 -25.24 32.11
N GLU A 92 -23.34 -25.70 32.30
CA GLU A 92 -24.45 -25.63 31.31
C GLU A 92 -25.66 -24.73 31.69
N ALA A 93 -26.25 -24.08 30.67
CA ALA A 93 -27.71 -23.88 30.42
C ALA A 93 -28.60 -23.12 31.47
N PRO A 94 -29.89 -22.79 31.18
CA PRO A 94 -30.70 -23.00 29.96
C PRO A 94 -31.55 -21.79 29.44
N SER A 95 -32.35 -22.08 28.39
CA SER A 95 -33.65 -21.48 27.99
C SER A 95 -33.74 -20.21 27.10
N GLU A 96 -34.11 -20.47 25.85
CA GLU A 96 -35.01 -19.67 24.99
C GLU A 96 -36.43 -20.35 25.02
N PRO A 97 -37.49 -20.01 24.22
CA PRO A 97 -37.56 -19.17 23.01
C PRO A 97 -38.76 -18.18 22.92
N GLN A 98 -38.83 -17.39 21.83
CA GLN A 98 -39.99 -17.40 20.89
C GLN A 98 -39.81 -16.48 19.66
N ARG A 99 -40.23 -16.98 18.48
CA ARG A 99 -40.36 -16.23 17.21
C ARG A 99 -41.64 -16.68 16.48
N ARG A 100 -42.36 -15.73 15.87
CA ARG A 100 -43.38 -15.87 14.79
C ARG A 100 -43.83 -14.45 14.36
N ALA A 101 -44.35 -14.19 13.15
CA ALA A 101 -44.51 -14.99 11.94
C ALA A 101 -44.45 -14.06 10.70
N GLN A 102 -44.53 -14.63 9.49
CA GLN A 102 -44.89 -13.93 8.26
C GLN A 102 -46.23 -14.48 7.70
N GLU A 103 -46.79 -13.76 6.72
CA GLU A 103 -47.58 -14.26 5.56
C GLU A 103 -49.08 -13.87 5.38
N HIS A 104 -49.35 -13.55 4.11
CA HIS A 104 -50.56 -13.68 3.28
C HIS A 104 -51.88 -12.89 3.50
N THR A 105 -52.20 -12.06 2.48
CA THR A 105 -53.47 -11.93 1.71
C THR A 105 -53.27 -10.81 0.66
N GLY A 106 -53.76 -10.81 -0.60
CA GLY A 106 -54.43 -11.76 -1.52
C GLY A 106 -54.22 -11.27 -2.98
N THR A 107 -54.15 -12.08 -4.05
CA THR A 107 -55.25 -12.64 -4.90
C THR A 107 -56.19 -11.61 -5.57
N GLN A 108 -56.59 -11.68 -6.87
CA GLN A 108 -56.19 -12.49 -8.06
C GLN A 108 -56.82 -11.91 -9.39
N ASN A 109 -56.78 -12.66 -10.52
CA ASN A 109 -57.44 -12.48 -11.85
C ASN A 109 -56.67 -11.57 -12.87
N GLU A 110 -56.32 -11.96 -14.12
CA GLU A 110 -57.05 -12.53 -15.31
C GLU A 110 -57.65 -11.42 -16.22
N GLU A 111 -57.66 -11.45 -17.56
CA GLU A 111 -57.21 -12.43 -18.57
C GLU A 111 -56.90 -11.79 -19.97
N ILE A 112 -56.31 -12.58 -20.89
CA ILE A 112 -56.26 -12.54 -22.38
C ILE A 112 -56.62 -11.25 -23.16
N LEU A 113 -55.71 -10.77 -24.01
CA LEU A 113 -55.92 -10.64 -25.49
C LEU A 113 -54.64 -10.22 -26.24
N ALA A 114 -54.60 -10.53 -27.55
CA ALA A 114 -53.57 -10.09 -28.49
C ALA A 114 -54.24 -9.65 -29.80
N ASP A 115 -53.68 -8.65 -30.49
CA ASP A 115 -53.74 -8.54 -31.95
C ASP A 115 -52.62 -7.63 -32.51
N GLU A 116 -52.46 -7.62 -33.83
CA GLU A 116 -51.36 -7.03 -34.59
C GLU A 116 -51.48 -5.51 -34.84
N THR A 117 -50.35 -4.84 -35.13
CA THR A 117 -50.13 -4.16 -36.44
C THR A 117 -48.71 -3.62 -36.62
N THR A 118 -48.07 -3.97 -37.73
CA THR A 118 -46.85 -3.35 -38.31
C THR A 118 -47.26 -2.30 -39.36
N PRO A 119 -46.38 -1.37 -39.82
CA PRO A 119 -45.34 -1.64 -40.85
C PRO A 119 -43.90 -1.24 -40.40
N GLU A 120 -42.79 -1.80 -40.89
CA GLU A 120 -42.27 -1.90 -42.29
C GLU A 120 -41.77 -0.53 -42.83
N ALA A 121 -40.64 -0.34 -43.54
CA ALA A 121 -39.68 -1.17 -44.29
C ALA A 121 -38.22 -0.69 -43.98
N GLN A 122 -37.15 -1.50 -43.87
CA GLN A 122 -36.41 -2.36 -44.84
C GLN A 122 -35.39 -1.63 -45.79
N PRO A 123 -34.30 -2.30 -46.28
CA PRO A 123 -32.98 -1.64 -46.47
C PRO A 123 -32.25 -1.85 -47.83
N GLU A 124 -31.10 -1.14 -48.00
CA GLU A 124 -29.94 -1.49 -48.87
C GLU A 124 -30.19 -1.60 -50.41
N PRO A 125 -29.23 -1.97 -51.31
CA PRO A 125 -27.77 -2.27 -51.17
C PRO A 125 -26.81 -1.61 -52.23
N LEU A 126 -25.49 -1.86 -52.06
CA LEU A 126 -24.40 -2.10 -53.05
C LEU A 126 -24.21 -1.29 -54.36
N ALA A 127 -22.95 -0.85 -54.59
CA ALA A 127 -22.20 -1.00 -55.85
C ALA A 127 -20.66 -0.90 -55.62
N THR A 128 -19.84 -1.40 -56.55
CA THR A 128 -18.36 -1.56 -56.45
C THR A 128 -17.66 -1.11 -57.77
N VAL A 129 -16.31 -1.15 -57.84
CA VAL A 129 -15.42 -1.52 -59.00
C VAL A 129 -14.17 -0.62 -59.19
N GLU A 130 -12.96 -1.24 -59.22
CA GLU A 130 -11.68 -1.02 -60.01
C GLU A 130 -11.14 0.40 -60.36
N ALA A 131 -9.86 0.65 -60.70
CA ALA A 131 -8.56 -0.05 -60.62
C ALA A 131 -7.38 0.97 -60.83
N ALA A 132 -6.11 0.50 -60.89
CA ALA A 132 -4.90 1.32 -61.06
C ALA A 132 -4.57 1.72 -62.52
N PRO A 133 -3.60 2.63 -62.75
CA PRO A 133 -2.39 2.23 -63.49
C PRO A 133 -1.05 2.84 -62.95
N THR A 134 0.01 2.76 -63.77
CA THR A 134 1.46 2.76 -63.42
C THR A 134 2.23 4.01 -63.93
N GLU A 135 3.55 4.05 -63.71
CA GLU A 135 4.61 4.87 -64.40
C GLU A 135 4.76 6.36 -64.02
N LEU A 136 5.88 7.06 -64.33
CA LEU A 136 7.33 6.79 -64.17
C LEU A 136 8.11 8.13 -64.36
N ALA A 137 9.44 8.14 -64.16
CA ALA A 137 10.41 9.25 -64.27
C ALA A 137 10.26 10.37 -63.20
N ALA A 138 11.29 10.97 -62.58
CA ALA A 138 12.76 11.10 -62.77
C ALA A 138 13.24 12.31 -63.60
N GLU A 139 13.92 13.25 -62.92
CA GLU A 139 15.19 13.83 -63.40
C GLU A 139 16.03 14.41 -62.24
N VAL A 140 17.29 14.78 -62.52
CA VAL A 140 18.31 15.27 -61.56
C VAL A 140 18.67 16.74 -61.91
N PRO A 141 19.38 17.50 -61.04
CA PRO A 141 20.84 17.59 -61.27
C PRO A 141 21.70 17.76 -59.99
N ALA A 142 22.91 17.19 -60.03
CA ALA A 142 24.09 17.67 -59.29
C ALA A 142 24.95 18.56 -60.23
N PRO A 143 25.95 19.32 -59.72
CA PRO A 143 27.33 18.82 -59.83
C PRO A 143 28.34 19.33 -58.76
N GLY A 144 29.58 18.78 -58.80
CA GLY A 144 30.76 19.16 -58.00
C GLY A 144 31.21 18.01 -57.07
N ALA A 145 32.18 17.15 -57.38
CA ALA A 145 33.62 17.37 -57.71
C ALA A 145 34.40 17.93 -56.50
N GLU A 146 35.59 17.45 -56.11
CA GLU A 146 36.68 16.70 -56.80
C GLU A 146 36.89 15.29 -56.14
N ALA A 147 37.53 14.22 -56.68
CA ALA A 147 38.68 13.99 -57.60
C ALA A 147 40.06 14.34 -56.97
N ASP A 148 41.16 13.58 -57.09
CA ASP A 148 41.54 12.32 -57.77
C ASP A 148 42.20 11.34 -56.76
N GLY A 149 42.62 10.08 -57.01
CA GLY A 149 43.00 9.33 -58.24
C GLY A 149 44.54 9.10 -58.27
N ALA A 150 45.14 7.99 -58.73
CA ALA A 150 44.68 6.68 -59.22
C ALA A 150 45.77 5.60 -58.90
N GLY A 151 45.50 4.29 -58.88
CA GLY A 151 45.69 3.37 -60.03
C GLY A 151 46.96 2.49 -59.87
N ALA A 152 47.08 1.25 -60.37
CA ALA A 152 46.16 0.36 -61.09
C ALA A 152 46.57 -1.15 -60.89
N ALA A 153 45.76 -2.08 -61.42
CA ALA A 153 46.01 -3.54 -61.46
C ALA A 153 46.84 -3.93 -62.73
N PRO A 154 47.13 -5.22 -63.11
CA PRO A 154 46.61 -6.54 -62.71
C PRO A 154 47.75 -7.45 -62.12
N GLU A 155 47.77 -8.80 -62.07
CA GLU A 155 47.02 -9.88 -62.75
C GLU A 155 46.97 -11.18 -61.91
N ALA A 156 46.40 -12.27 -62.46
CA ALA A 156 45.86 -13.40 -61.71
C ALA A 156 46.79 -14.62 -61.56
N THR A 157 46.49 -15.45 -60.57
CA THR A 157 46.46 -16.93 -60.71
C THR A 157 45.64 -17.54 -59.58
N ALA A 158 44.95 -18.65 -59.85
CA ALA A 158 44.18 -19.39 -58.86
C ALA A 158 44.84 -20.74 -58.56
N VAL A 159 44.84 -21.16 -57.29
CA VAL A 159 45.19 -22.52 -56.87
C VAL A 159 44.22 -22.93 -55.76
N GLU A 160 43.43 -23.97 -56.01
CA GLU A 160 42.67 -24.67 -54.98
C GLU A 160 43.61 -25.60 -54.21
N SER A 161 43.38 -25.77 -52.90
CA SER A 161 44.13 -26.72 -52.06
C SER A 161 43.16 -27.57 -51.24
N PRO A 162 42.76 -28.75 -51.74
CA PRO A 162 41.93 -29.66 -50.99
C PRO A 162 42.71 -30.43 -49.91
N ILE A 163 41.93 -30.89 -48.94
CA ILE A 163 42.24 -31.92 -47.95
C ILE A 163 43.05 -33.08 -48.56
N SER A 164 44.07 -33.56 -47.85
CA SER A 164 44.58 -34.93 -48.03
C SER A 164 44.61 -35.66 -46.69
N SER A 165 44.08 -36.87 -46.68
CA SER A 165 43.89 -37.71 -45.50
C SER A 165 45.05 -38.68 -45.27
N VAL A 166 45.04 -39.32 -44.11
CA VAL A 166 45.94 -40.41 -43.71
C VAL A 166 45.99 -41.53 -44.76
N ALA A 167 47.18 -42.08 -44.99
CA ALA A 167 47.38 -43.41 -45.55
C ALA A 167 48.64 -44.04 -44.93
N GLU A 168 48.49 -45.22 -44.33
CA GLU A 168 49.61 -46.10 -43.99
C GLU A 168 50.08 -46.85 -45.25
N VAL A 169 51.32 -47.37 -45.26
CA VAL A 169 51.65 -48.79 -45.56
C VAL A 169 53.17 -49.02 -45.66
N SER A 170 53.60 -50.14 -45.09
CA SER A 170 54.83 -50.91 -45.31
C SER A 170 56.13 -50.23 -45.76
N ALA A 171 57.05 -50.19 -44.79
CA ALA A 171 58.43 -50.65 -44.92
C ALA A 171 58.83 -51.43 -46.19
N GLN A 172 59.90 -50.96 -46.85
CA GLN A 172 61.03 -51.81 -47.27
C GLN A 172 62.29 -50.94 -47.57
N ALA A 173 63.41 -51.60 -47.86
CA ALA A 173 64.69 -51.02 -48.24
C ALA A 173 65.36 -50.07 -47.23
N THR A 174 66.15 -50.64 -46.33
CA THR A 174 67.31 -49.97 -45.73
C THR A 174 68.33 -49.60 -46.82
N PRO A 175 68.69 -48.32 -47.03
CA PRO A 175 70.01 -47.97 -47.53
C PRO A 175 71.02 -48.09 -46.38
N GLY A 176 72.30 -48.24 -46.72
CA GLY A 176 73.35 -48.68 -45.81
C GLY A 176 73.46 -47.97 -44.46
N VAL A 177 73.97 -48.74 -43.49
CA VAL A 177 74.96 -48.20 -42.54
C VAL A 177 75.90 -47.27 -43.31
N PRO A 178 76.27 -46.08 -42.79
CA PRO A 178 77.43 -45.37 -43.28
C PRO A 178 78.66 -46.21 -42.93
N GLU A 179 78.94 -47.20 -43.79
CA GLU A 179 80.12 -48.05 -43.72
C GLU A 179 81.35 -47.14 -43.64
N VAL A 180 82.37 -47.56 -42.89
CA VAL A 180 83.56 -46.73 -42.62
C VAL A 180 84.52 -46.79 -43.82
N ALA A 181 83.96 -46.56 -45.01
CA ALA A 181 84.63 -46.01 -46.17
C ALA A 181 84.78 -44.49 -45.98
N GLY A 182 85.46 -44.12 -44.89
CA GLY A 182 86.39 -43.00 -44.96
C GLY A 182 87.58 -43.44 -45.81
N GLU A 183 87.33 -43.73 -47.09
CA GLU A 183 88.39 -43.61 -48.08
C GLU A 183 88.89 -42.18 -47.95
N GLU A 184 90.18 -42.02 -47.68
CA GLU A 184 90.81 -40.73 -47.79
C GLU A 184 90.59 -40.30 -49.26
N GLU A 185 89.72 -39.32 -49.50
CA GLU A 185 89.77 -38.56 -50.75
C GLU A 185 91.16 -37.94 -50.75
N GLU A 186 92.10 -38.65 -51.37
CA GLU A 186 93.42 -38.13 -51.69
C GLU A 186 93.21 -37.08 -52.77
N ASP A 187 92.84 -35.87 -52.29
CA ASP A 187 93.00 -34.60 -53.00
C ASP A 187 94.26 -34.74 -53.85
N TYR A 188 94.10 -34.76 -55.17
CA TYR A 188 95.22 -34.99 -56.08
C TYR A 188 96.10 -33.75 -56.08
N VAL A 189 96.93 -33.64 -55.05
CA VAL A 189 97.89 -32.56 -54.90
C VAL A 189 98.99 -32.81 -55.92
N PRO A 190 99.24 -31.86 -56.84
CA PRO A 190 100.18 -32.07 -57.92
C PRO A 190 101.55 -32.49 -57.39
N GLU A 191 102.08 -33.61 -57.88
CA GLU A 191 103.46 -33.99 -57.61
C GLU A 191 104.37 -32.81 -57.94
N THR A 192 105.10 -32.32 -56.94
CA THR A 192 106.02 -31.22 -57.14
C THR A 192 107.15 -31.70 -58.03
N ALA A 193 107.14 -31.27 -59.29
CA ALA A 193 108.02 -31.75 -60.35
C ALA A 193 109.49 -31.81 -59.88
N ALA A 194 109.95 -33.01 -59.58
CA ALA A 194 111.27 -33.26 -59.06
C ALA A 194 112.29 -33.35 -60.22
N PRO A 195 113.53 -32.87 -60.04
CA PRO A 195 114.67 -33.42 -60.76
C PRO A 195 114.73 -34.94 -60.50
N ASP A 196 115.35 -35.71 -61.40
CA ASP A 196 115.57 -37.14 -61.17
C ASP A 196 116.42 -37.34 -59.91
N PHE A 197 115.76 -37.70 -58.80
CA PHE A 197 116.31 -37.67 -57.46
C PHE A 197 117.47 -38.65 -57.28
N ALA A 198 117.54 -39.71 -58.10
CA ALA A 198 118.65 -40.65 -58.13
C ALA A 198 119.91 -40.12 -58.85
N THR A 199 119.80 -39.02 -59.60
CA THR A 199 120.92 -38.38 -60.33
C THR A 199 121.54 -37.19 -59.61
N LEU A 200 120.88 -36.69 -58.56
CA LEU A 200 121.39 -35.62 -57.70
C LEU A 200 122.49 -36.14 -56.77
N ASP A 201 123.46 -35.30 -56.40
CA ASP A 201 124.39 -35.59 -55.31
C ASP A 201 123.68 -35.57 -53.94
N LEU A 202 124.29 -36.18 -52.92
CA LEU A 202 123.65 -36.28 -51.60
C LEU A 202 123.37 -34.92 -50.93
N PRO A 203 124.22 -33.88 -51.07
CA PRO A 203 123.87 -32.52 -50.64
C PRO A 203 122.61 -31.99 -51.33
N ALA A 204 122.46 -32.14 -52.65
CA ALA A 204 121.29 -31.68 -53.39
C ALA A 204 120.03 -32.52 -53.07
N GLN A 205 120.15 -33.83 -52.88
CA GLN A 205 119.05 -34.69 -52.40
C GLN A 205 118.53 -34.21 -51.03
N GLY A 206 119.46 -33.92 -50.10
CA GLY A 206 119.13 -33.37 -48.78
C GLY A 206 118.49 -31.98 -48.87
N ALA A 207 119.05 -31.08 -49.66
CA ALA A 207 118.49 -29.75 -49.90
C ALA A 207 117.08 -29.80 -50.53
N PHE A 208 116.84 -30.73 -51.45
CA PHE A 208 115.52 -30.91 -52.06
C PHE A 208 114.49 -31.42 -51.04
N LEU A 209 114.82 -32.44 -50.25
CA LEU A 209 113.97 -32.92 -49.14
C LEU A 209 113.67 -31.81 -48.13
N LEU A 210 114.67 -30.99 -47.77
CA LEU A 210 114.47 -29.82 -46.91
C LEU A 210 113.52 -28.79 -47.53
N SER A 211 113.58 -28.57 -48.86
CA SER A 211 112.67 -27.64 -49.53
C SER A 211 111.22 -28.14 -49.53
N LEU A 212 111.01 -29.45 -49.69
CA LEU A 212 109.69 -30.08 -49.56
C LEU A 212 109.17 -30.04 -48.12
N LEU A 213 109.99 -30.38 -47.13
CA LEU A 213 109.61 -30.39 -45.71
C LEU A 213 109.31 -29.00 -45.14
N ARG A 214 109.93 -27.94 -45.69
CA ARG A 214 109.71 -26.53 -45.30
C ARG A 214 108.51 -25.88 -46.01
N ARG A 215 107.86 -26.59 -46.93
CA ARG A 215 106.70 -26.09 -47.71
C ARG A 215 105.40 -26.22 -46.90
N SER A 216 104.48 -25.28 -47.07
CA SER A 216 103.11 -25.33 -46.50
C SER A 216 102.40 -26.67 -46.79
N ASP A 217 102.58 -27.13 -48.03
CA ASP A 217 101.86 -28.25 -48.64
C ASP A 217 102.47 -29.61 -48.24
N ALA A 218 103.55 -29.62 -47.44
CA ALA A 218 104.25 -30.84 -46.99
C ALA A 218 103.31 -31.84 -46.29
N ARG A 219 102.26 -31.33 -45.63
CA ARG A 219 101.21 -32.13 -44.97
C ARG A 219 100.47 -33.05 -45.96
N GLN A 220 100.23 -32.56 -47.18
CA GLN A 220 99.48 -33.26 -48.22
C GLN A 220 100.40 -34.19 -49.02
N ASN A 221 101.58 -33.74 -49.44
CA ASN A 221 102.56 -34.55 -50.20
C ASN A 221 103.32 -35.59 -49.33
N ARG A 222 102.67 -36.08 -48.26
CA ARG A 222 103.26 -36.92 -47.23
C ARG A 222 103.81 -38.23 -47.77
N LYS A 223 103.10 -38.93 -48.66
CA LYS A 223 103.58 -40.20 -49.27
C LYS A 223 104.91 -39.97 -50.00
N GLN A 224 104.91 -39.02 -50.94
CA GLN A 224 106.07 -38.60 -51.72
C GLN A 224 107.29 -38.23 -50.84
N ILE A 225 107.08 -37.49 -49.75
CA ILE A 225 108.15 -37.11 -48.80
C ILE A 225 108.77 -38.34 -48.10
N PHE A 226 107.97 -39.34 -47.71
CA PHE A 226 108.50 -40.56 -47.10
C PHE A 226 109.27 -41.43 -48.10
N ASP A 227 108.79 -41.54 -49.34
CA ASP A 227 109.45 -42.35 -50.38
C ASP A 227 110.76 -41.70 -50.88
N LEU A 228 110.79 -40.39 -51.09
CA LEU A 228 112.03 -39.66 -51.40
C LEU A 228 113.04 -39.71 -50.25
N ASN A 229 112.59 -39.60 -48.98
CA ASN A 229 113.47 -39.78 -47.84
C ASN A 229 114.07 -41.20 -47.77
N ARG A 230 113.26 -42.23 -48.07
CA ARG A 230 113.77 -43.61 -48.13
C ARG A 230 114.86 -43.77 -49.20
N GLN A 231 114.72 -43.12 -50.35
CA GLN A 231 115.76 -43.10 -51.40
C GLN A 231 117.04 -42.43 -50.89
N TYR A 232 116.93 -41.25 -50.26
CA TYR A 232 118.05 -40.53 -49.66
C TYR A 232 118.76 -41.32 -48.56
N GLU A 233 118.02 -41.96 -47.65
CA GLU A 233 118.57 -42.85 -46.62
C GLU A 233 119.36 -44.02 -47.25
N THR A 234 118.88 -44.60 -48.37
CA THR A 234 119.64 -45.65 -49.08
C THR A 234 120.88 -45.14 -49.81
N ALA A 235 120.84 -43.94 -50.40
CA ALA A 235 122.01 -43.32 -51.02
C ALA A 235 123.10 -43.01 -49.98
N LEU A 236 122.71 -42.48 -48.81
CA LEU A 236 123.61 -42.16 -47.71
C LEU A 236 124.20 -43.40 -47.03
N ALA A 237 123.45 -44.50 -46.95
CA ALA A 237 124.00 -45.79 -46.54
C ALA A 237 125.07 -46.31 -47.52
N ALA A 238 124.86 -46.12 -48.83
CA ALA A 238 125.80 -46.52 -49.87
C ALA A 238 127.09 -45.66 -49.86
N GLU A 239 126.98 -44.33 -49.77
CA GLU A 239 128.15 -43.46 -49.69
C GLU A 239 128.97 -43.75 -48.42
N ARG A 240 128.31 -43.89 -47.26
CA ARG A 240 128.98 -44.25 -46.00
C ARG A 240 129.71 -45.59 -46.08
N ALA A 241 129.16 -46.57 -46.80
CA ALA A 241 129.82 -47.85 -47.04
C ALA A 241 131.05 -47.71 -47.96
N ALA A 242 130.95 -46.93 -49.04
CA ALA A 242 132.06 -46.66 -49.95
C ALA A 242 133.18 -45.87 -49.26
N ALA A 243 132.85 -44.85 -48.47
CA ALA A 243 133.80 -44.08 -47.67
C ALA A 243 134.53 -44.96 -46.64
N ARG A 244 133.82 -45.90 -45.98
CA ARG A 244 134.45 -46.88 -45.07
C ARG A 244 135.42 -47.80 -45.81
N GLN A 245 135.04 -48.27 -47.01
CA GLN A 245 135.93 -49.09 -47.85
C GLN A 245 137.18 -48.33 -48.30
N GLN A 246 137.06 -47.05 -48.68
CA GLN A 246 138.20 -46.21 -49.03
C GLN A 246 139.12 -45.93 -47.82
N PHE A 247 138.56 -45.69 -46.63
CA PHE A 247 139.34 -45.51 -45.39
C PHE A 247 140.18 -46.76 -45.06
N ILE A 248 139.57 -47.95 -45.18
CA ILE A 248 140.24 -49.24 -44.99
C ILE A 248 141.31 -49.47 -46.09
N ALA A 249 141.00 -49.17 -47.35
CA ALA A 249 141.96 -49.30 -48.46
C ALA A 249 143.17 -48.36 -48.33
N ASN A 250 143.00 -47.20 -47.69
CA ASN A 250 144.07 -46.25 -47.37
C ASN A 250 144.84 -46.60 -46.07
N GLY A 251 144.54 -47.72 -45.42
CA GLY A 251 145.30 -48.27 -44.29
C GLY A 251 144.76 -47.94 -42.89
N GLY A 252 143.54 -47.41 -42.75
CA GLY A 252 142.87 -47.25 -41.46
C GLY A 252 142.17 -48.52 -40.98
N GLU A 253 142.11 -48.77 -39.67
CA GLU A 253 141.29 -49.86 -39.13
C GLU A 253 139.79 -49.55 -39.20
N ALA A 254 138.96 -50.59 -39.33
CA ALA A 254 137.54 -50.43 -39.65
C ALA A 254 136.71 -49.77 -38.54
N ASP A 255 137.22 -49.69 -37.31
CA ASP A 255 136.51 -49.21 -36.12
C ASP A 255 136.83 -47.74 -35.77
N ASP A 256 137.96 -47.20 -36.25
CA ASP A 256 138.31 -45.77 -36.16
C ASP A 256 137.56 -44.89 -37.19
N PHE A 257 136.71 -45.49 -38.03
CA PHE A 257 136.02 -44.80 -39.12
C PHE A 257 134.85 -43.90 -38.64
N ALA A 258 135.17 -42.61 -38.42
CA ALA A 258 134.18 -41.56 -38.19
C ALA A 258 133.67 -40.94 -39.51
N TYR A 259 132.44 -41.26 -39.91
CA TYR A 259 131.78 -40.63 -41.06
C TYR A 259 131.10 -39.32 -40.65
N ALA A 260 131.72 -38.18 -41.02
CA ALA A 260 131.01 -36.93 -41.13
C ALA A 260 130.11 -37.01 -42.39
N GLY A 261 128.80 -37.01 -42.20
CA GLY A 261 127.83 -37.08 -43.30
C GLY A 261 127.80 -35.82 -44.17
N PRO A 262 127.12 -35.87 -45.33
CA PRO A 262 127.06 -34.76 -46.27
C PRO A 262 126.42 -33.52 -45.63
N GLU A 263 126.86 -32.34 -46.09
CA GLU A 263 126.40 -31.06 -45.57
C GLU A 263 124.87 -30.95 -45.65
N GLY A 264 124.25 -30.39 -44.61
CA GLY A 264 122.80 -30.32 -44.46
C GLY A 264 122.10 -31.58 -43.96
N HIS A 265 122.73 -32.77 -43.92
CA HIS A 265 122.07 -34.02 -43.49
C HIS A 265 121.41 -33.92 -42.10
N ALA A 266 122.07 -33.27 -41.14
CA ALA A 266 121.52 -33.07 -39.80
C ALA A 266 120.26 -32.18 -39.80
N GLU A 267 120.13 -31.23 -40.74
CA GLU A 267 118.90 -30.47 -40.92
C GLU A 267 117.80 -31.32 -41.53
N VAL A 268 118.10 -32.20 -42.50
CA VAL A 268 117.12 -33.12 -43.12
C VAL A 268 116.49 -34.01 -42.05
N VAL A 269 117.32 -34.67 -41.23
CA VAL A 269 116.87 -35.57 -40.15
C VAL A 269 116.01 -34.80 -39.13
N LYS A 270 116.42 -33.58 -38.76
CA LYS A 270 115.65 -32.72 -37.85
C LYS A 270 114.28 -32.34 -38.44
N ALA A 271 114.22 -31.90 -39.70
CA ALA A 271 112.97 -31.54 -40.37
C ALA A 271 112.01 -32.73 -40.52
N LEU A 272 112.54 -33.93 -40.79
CA LEU A 272 111.76 -35.18 -40.81
C LEU A 272 111.21 -35.54 -39.44
N GLN A 273 111.99 -35.34 -38.37
CA GLN A 273 111.49 -35.51 -37.01
C GLN A 273 110.38 -34.49 -36.70
N GLU A 274 110.59 -33.21 -36.96
CA GLU A 274 109.61 -32.13 -36.75
C GLU A 274 108.31 -32.38 -37.53
N PHE A 275 108.39 -32.96 -38.73
CA PHE A 275 107.26 -33.38 -39.58
C PHE A 275 106.54 -34.63 -39.05
N ARG A 276 107.27 -35.67 -38.65
CA ARG A 276 106.71 -36.89 -38.00
C ARG A 276 106.00 -36.51 -36.70
N GLU A 277 106.60 -35.65 -35.90
CA GLU A 277 105.98 -35.09 -34.70
C GLU A 277 104.76 -34.23 -35.04
N SER A 278 104.81 -33.39 -36.09
CA SER A 278 103.64 -32.61 -36.53
C SER A 278 102.46 -33.54 -36.80
N ARG A 279 102.62 -34.62 -37.58
CA ARG A 279 101.54 -35.60 -37.78
C ARG A 279 100.95 -36.11 -36.45
N THR A 280 101.78 -36.38 -35.44
CA THR A 280 101.29 -36.83 -34.13
C THR A 280 100.65 -35.71 -33.30
N ARG A 281 101.01 -34.44 -33.53
CA ARG A 281 100.36 -33.26 -32.94
C ARG A 281 99.02 -32.97 -33.63
N ASP A 282 98.99 -32.99 -34.96
CA ASP A 282 97.82 -32.75 -35.80
C ASP A 282 96.74 -33.82 -35.56
N ALA A 283 97.09 -35.11 -35.58
CA ALA A 283 96.15 -36.19 -35.27
C ALA A 283 95.60 -36.13 -33.82
N LYS A 284 96.45 -35.77 -32.84
CA LYS A 284 95.99 -35.50 -31.47
C LYS A 284 95.07 -34.29 -31.40
N ALA A 285 95.35 -33.22 -32.14
CA ALA A 285 94.50 -32.04 -32.19
C ALA A 285 93.13 -32.35 -32.83
N GLU A 286 93.08 -33.19 -33.85
CA GLU A 286 91.83 -33.72 -34.42
C GLU A 286 91.05 -34.57 -33.41
N ASP A 287 91.69 -35.53 -32.73
CA ASP A 287 91.01 -36.38 -31.74
C ASP A 287 90.58 -35.59 -30.50
N GLU A 288 91.38 -34.62 -30.05
CA GLU A 288 90.97 -33.63 -29.08
C GLU A 288 89.78 -32.80 -29.57
N GLN A 289 89.73 -32.40 -30.85
CA GLN A 289 88.61 -31.64 -31.40
C GLN A 289 87.35 -32.51 -31.53
N ARG A 290 87.49 -33.79 -31.91
CA ARG A 290 86.41 -34.79 -31.87
C ARG A 290 85.91 -34.98 -30.44
N ALA A 291 86.79 -34.98 -29.43
CA ALA A 291 86.42 -35.05 -28.00
C ALA A 291 85.78 -33.76 -27.47
N LYS A 292 86.21 -32.57 -27.95
CA LYS A 292 85.56 -31.28 -27.67
C LYS A 292 84.16 -31.23 -28.31
N ASN A 293 84.01 -31.74 -29.54
CA ASN A 293 82.72 -31.89 -30.22
C ASN A 293 81.81 -32.92 -29.52
N LEU A 294 82.36 -34.03 -29.03
CA LEU A 294 81.66 -35.05 -28.23
C LEU A 294 81.08 -34.46 -26.95
N THR A 295 81.93 -33.83 -26.13
CA THR A 295 81.52 -33.20 -24.86
C THR A 295 80.54 -32.05 -25.08
N HIS A 296 80.68 -31.28 -26.17
CA HIS A 296 79.70 -30.26 -26.53
C HIS A 296 78.35 -30.87 -26.97
N LYS A 297 78.33 -31.94 -27.78
CA LYS A 297 77.07 -32.64 -28.13
C LYS A 297 76.42 -33.31 -26.92
N GLN A 298 77.18 -33.89 -26.00
CA GLN A 298 76.67 -34.38 -24.71
C GLN A 298 76.04 -33.25 -23.88
N TYR A 299 76.67 -32.07 -23.85
CA TYR A 299 76.08 -30.87 -23.24
C TYR A 299 74.78 -30.44 -23.93
N LEU A 300 74.75 -30.36 -25.26
CA LEU A 300 73.53 -30.01 -26.03
C LEU A 300 72.38 -31.01 -25.76
N LEU A 301 72.68 -32.32 -25.66
CA LEU A 301 71.70 -33.34 -25.26
C LEU A 301 71.20 -33.13 -23.82
N SER A 302 72.06 -32.73 -22.89
CA SER A 302 71.64 -32.39 -21.51
C SER A 302 70.70 -31.19 -21.47
N GLN A 303 70.97 -30.16 -22.28
CA GLN A 303 70.11 -28.98 -22.40
C GLN A 303 68.78 -29.34 -23.06
N LEU A 304 68.80 -30.17 -24.11
CA LEU A 304 67.61 -30.65 -24.78
C LEU A 304 66.74 -31.51 -23.86
N ARG A 305 67.34 -32.43 -23.06
CA ARG A 305 66.62 -33.21 -22.05
C ARG A 305 66.00 -32.32 -20.98
N SER A 306 66.75 -31.35 -20.45
CA SER A 306 66.22 -30.40 -19.46
C SER A 306 65.06 -29.57 -20.02
N LEU A 307 65.08 -29.23 -21.31
CA LEU A 307 64.00 -28.51 -21.99
C LEU A 307 62.77 -29.41 -22.20
N VAL A 308 62.96 -30.68 -22.57
CA VAL A 308 61.89 -31.71 -22.68
C VAL A 308 61.20 -31.98 -21.33
N GLU A 309 61.96 -31.97 -20.24
CA GLU A 309 61.47 -32.17 -18.86
C GLU A 309 60.84 -30.90 -18.27
N SER A 310 61.17 -29.73 -18.80
CA SER A 310 60.57 -28.45 -18.40
C SER A 310 59.17 -28.23 -18.99
N ALA A 311 58.27 -27.62 -18.20
CA ALA A 311 56.94 -27.26 -18.68
C ALA A 311 57.00 -26.27 -19.86
N GLU A 312 56.23 -26.52 -20.93
CA GLU A 312 56.38 -25.77 -22.17
C GLU A 312 55.97 -24.28 -22.02
N THR A 313 56.93 -23.41 -22.34
CA THR A 313 56.77 -21.95 -22.42
C THR A 313 56.88 -21.49 -23.87
N LYS A 314 56.49 -20.24 -24.19
CA LYS A 314 56.63 -19.69 -25.56
C LYS A 314 58.06 -19.78 -26.09
N ASP A 315 59.04 -19.60 -25.20
CA ASP A 315 60.47 -19.51 -25.53
C ASP A 315 61.11 -20.89 -25.79
N SER A 316 60.45 -21.99 -25.39
CA SER A 316 60.91 -23.37 -25.63
C SER A 316 61.26 -23.60 -27.11
N SER A 317 60.37 -23.17 -28.00
CA SER A 317 60.46 -23.31 -29.45
C SER A 317 61.63 -22.52 -30.07
N ALA A 318 62.02 -21.39 -29.47
CA ALA A 318 63.18 -20.62 -29.88
C ALA A 318 64.48 -21.27 -29.38
N ARG A 319 64.50 -21.72 -28.12
CA ARG A 319 65.63 -22.44 -27.52
C ARG A 319 65.93 -23.76 -28.24
N ILE A 320 64.90 -24.52 -28.64
CA ILE A 320 65.10 -25.74 -29.43
C ILE A 320 65.63 -25.46 -30.83
N LYS A 321 65.21 -24.37 -31.49
CA LYS A 321 65.81 -23.95 -32.77
C LYS A 321 67.28 -23.56 -32.62
N ALA A 322 67.66 -22.93 -31.50
CA ALA A 322 69.07 -22.67 -31.19
C ALA A 322 69.85 -23.99 -31.01
N LEU A 323 69.40 -24.89 -30.13
CA LEU A 323 70.03 -26.20 -29.90
C LEU A 323 70.13 -27.05 -31.19
N GLN A 324 69.11 -27.00 -32.06
CA GLN A 324 69.13 -27.67 -33.38
C GLN A 324 70.15 -27.06 -34.35
N ASN A 325 70.43 -25.76 -34.26
CA ASN A 325 71.44 -25.08 -35.07
C ASN A 325 72.85 -25.35 -34.50
N ASP A 326 73.04 -25.26 -33.19
CA ASP A 326 74.30 -25.54 -32.51
C ASP A 326 74.72 -27.01 -32.73
N TRP A 327 73.76 -27.95 -32.69
CA TRP A 327 73.97 -29.36 -33.01
C TRP A 327 74.50 -29.59 -34.43
N LYS A 328 73.96 -28.85 -35.41
CA LYS A 328 74.38 -28.89 -36.82
C LYS A 328 75.72 -28.20 -37.06
N ALA A 329 76.00 -27.11 -36.34
CA ALA A 329 77.27 -26.38 -36.40
C ALA A 329 78.42 -27.16 -35.73
N THR A 330 78.11 -28.03 -34.77
CA THR A 330 79.11 -28.84 -34.08
C THR A 330 79.60 -29.98 -34.98
N GLY A 331 80.91 -30.01 -35.25
CA GLY A 331 81.55 -30.90 -36.22
C GLY A 331 81.59 -32.41 -35.88
N PRO A 332 82.47 -33.17 -36.55
CA PRO A 332 82.55 -34.62 -36.41
C PRO A 332 82.99 -35.07 -35.01
N VAL A 333 82.61 -36.29 -34.67
CA VAL A 333 82.66 -36.91 -33.34
C VAL A 333 83.28 -38.31 -33.49
N PRO A 334 83.88 -38.93 -32.45
CA PRO A 334 84.40 -40.29 -32.61
C PRO A 334 83.26 -41.25 -33.00
N GLN A 335 83.53 -42.12 -33.97
CA GLN A 335 82.52 -42.95 -34.62
C GLN A 335 81.77 -43.89 -33.65
N LYS A 336 82.38 -44.22 -32.50
CA LYS A 336 81.82 -45.10 -31.47
C LYS A 336 80.58 -44.49 -30.81
N GLU A 337 80.60 -43.20 -30.47
CA GLU A 337 79.46 -42.53 -29.82
C GLU A 337 78.49 -41.91 -30.83
N ALA A 338 78.93 -41.70 -32.09
CA ALA A 338 78.18 -40.94 -33.09
C ALA A 338 76.73 -41.40 -33.31
N GLN A 339 76.49 -42.72 -33.38
CA GLN A 339 75.14 -43.26 -33.57
C GLN A 339 74.27 -43.15 -32.31
N GLU A 340 74.84 -43.35 -31.13
CA GLU A 340 74.12 -43.23 -29.85
C GLU A 340 73.67 -41.78 -29.59
N LEU A 341 74.55 -40.82 -29.88
CA LEU A 341 74.26 -39.39 -29.86
C LEU A 341 73.15 -39.01 -30.84
N TRP A 342 73.19 -39.53 -32.06
CA TRP A 342 72.19 -39.26 -33.11
C TRP A 342 70.82 -39.85 -32.75
N ASN A 343 70.77 -41.09 -32.24
CA ASN A 343 69.55 -41.73 -31.74
C ASN A 343 68.95 -40.94 -30.57
N SER A 344 69.80 -40.55 -29.59
CA SER A 344 69.39 -39.80 -28.41
C SER A 344 68.84 -38.41 -28.74
N TYR A 345 69.42 -37.74 -29.75
CA TYR A 345 68.98 -36.43 -30.22
C TYR A 345 67.59 -36.49 -30.86
N HIS A 346 67.34 -37.46 -31.75
CA HIS A 346 66.03 -37.60 -32.39
C HIS A 346 64.95 -38.01 -31.38
N ALA A 347 65.22 -38.98 -30.51
CA ALA A 347 64.28 -39.39 -29.46
C ALA A 347 63.87 -38.21 -28.56
N LEU A 348 64.80 -37.32 -28.18
CA LEU A 348 64.47 -36.12 -27.39
C LEU A 348 63.69 -35.07 -28.19
N LEU A 349 63.96 -34.90 -29.49
CA LEU A 349 63.16 -34.02 -30.35
C LEU A 349 61.73 -34.54 -30.54
N ASP A 350 61.56 -35.84 -30.76
CA ASP A 350 60.25 -36.47 -30.95
C ASP A 350 59.41 -36.34 -29.68
N ILE A 351 59.99 -36.59 -28.50
CA ILE A 351 59.32 -36.36 -27.21
C ILE A 351 58.92 -34.88 -27.05
N PHE A 352 59.79 -33.92 -27.42
CA PHE A 352 59.41 -32.50 -27.38
C PHE A 352 58.21 -32.17 -28.27
N TYR A 353 58.25 -32.59 -29.55
CA TYR A 353 57.19 -32.25 -30.49
C TYR A 353 55.86 -32.95 -30.15
N ASN A 354 55.91 -34.17 -29.59
CA ASN A 354 54.74 -34.88 -29.06
C ASN A 354 54.16 -34.18 -27.82
N ASN A 355 55.00 -33.83 -26.83
CA ASN A 355 54.57 -33.06 -25.65
C ASN A 355 53.91 -31.73 -26.05
N ARG A 356 54.48 -31.05 -27.06
CA ARG A 356 53.93 -29.81 -27.61
C ARG A 356 52.59 -30.02 -28.32
N GLY A 357 52.44 -31.10 -29.09
CA GLY A 357 51.16 -31.48 -29.71
C GLY A 357 50.06 -31.62 -28.64
N LEU A 358 50.31 -32.46 -27.64
CA LEU A 358 49.42 -32.68 -26.49
C LEU A 358 49.10 -31.38 -25.73
N PHE A 359 50.06 -30.45 -25.58
CA PHE A 359 49.84 -29.16 -24.93
C PHE A 359 48.93 -28.22 -25.72
N PHE A 360 49.03 -28.20 -27.05
CA PHE A 360 48.10 -27.44 -27.90
C PHE A 360 46.72 -28.10 -27.99
N GLU A 361 46.65 -29.43 -28.03
CA GLU A 361 45.40 -30.19 -27.98
C GLU A 361 44.65 -29.96 -26.66
N MET A 362 45.33 -30.10 -25.50
CA MET A 362 44.76 -29.78 -24.18
C MET A 362 44.24 -28.35 -24.11
N LYS A 363 44.98 -27.38 -24.65
CA LYS A 363 44.52 -25.97 -24.71
C LYS A 363 43.32 -25.75 -25.62
N GLU A 364 43.18 -26.54 -26.68
CA GLU A 364 42.01 -26.46 -27.56
C GLU A 364 40.79 -27.15 -26.95
N LEU A 365 40.99 -28.25 -26.21
CA LEU A 365 39.95 -28.86 -25.36
C LEU A 365 39.51 -27.91 -24.23
N ASP A 366 40.44 -27.23 -23.56
CA ASP A 366 40.13 -26.18 -22.57
C ASP A 366 39.30 -25.04 -23.19
N ARG A 367 39.65 -24.58 -24.39
CA ARG A 367 38.88 -23.56 -25.12
C ARG A 367 37.47 -24.03 -25.47
N ARG A 368 37.32 -25.26 -25.94
CA ARG A 368 36.00 -25.86 -26.25
C ARG A 368 35.14 -26.00 -24.99
N ARG A 369 35.71 -26.49 -23.89
CA ARG A 369 35.05 -26.54 -22.58
C ARG A 369 34.69 -25.15 -22.04
N ASN A 370 35.55 -24.14 -22.24
CA ASN A 370 35.25 -22.75 -21.90
C ASN A 370 34.13 -22.17 -22.78
N LEU A 371 34.02 -22.58 -24.05
CA LEU A 371 32.92 -22.23 -24.94
C LEU A 371 31.61 -22.84 -24.43
N GLU A 372 31.55 -24.17 -24.25
CA GLU A 372 30.39 -24.89 -23.72
C GLU A 372 29.89 -24.28 -22.39
N ALA A 373 30.82 -23.97 -21.47
CA ALA A 373 30.49 -23.33 -20.20
C ALA A 373 29.92 -21.90 -20.38
N LYS A 374 30.40 -21.13 -21.36
CA LYS A 374 29.89 -19.79 -21.69
C LYS A 374 28.59 -19.82 -22.48
N GLU A 375 28.35 -20.83 -23.31
CA GLU A 375 27.05 -21.06 -23.94
C GLU A 375 26.00 -21.51 -22.91
N ALA A 376 26.39 -22.30 -21.91
CA ALA A 376 25.54 -22.60 -20.76
C ALA A 376 25.23 -21.36 -19.90
N LEU A 377 26.17 -20.39 -19.78
CA LEU A 377 25.88 -19.08 -19.17
C LEU A 377 24.93 -18.24 -20.02
N VAL A 378 25.12 -18.17 -21.34
CA VAL A 378 24.22 -17.47 -22.27
C VAL A 378 22.81 -18.05 -22.19
N THR A 379 22.67 -19.38 -22.21
CA THR A 379 21.38 -20.07 -22.12
C THR A 379 20.69 -19.78 -20.77
N ARG A 380 21.44 -19.76 -19.66
CA ARG A 380 20.93 -19.32 -18.36
C ARG A 380 20.49 -17.84 -18.39
N ALA A 381 21.29 -16.95 -18.98
CA ALA A 381 20.98 -15.52 -19.08
C ALA A 381 19.73 -15.24 -19.96
N GLU A 382 19.59 -15.94 -21.08
CA GLU A 382 18.42 -15.85 -21.96
C GLU A 382 17.14 -16.30 -21.23
N ALA A 383 17.22 -17.32 -20.36
CA ALA A 383 16.11 -17.76 -19.52
C ALA A 383 15.70 -16.74 -18.44
N LEU A 384 16.63 -15.90 -17.93
CA LEU A 384 16.30 -14.84 -16.95
C LEU A 384 15.26 -13.84 -17.49
N GLY A 385 15.21 -13.64 -18.82
CA GLY A 385 14.20 -12.80 -19.46
C GLY A 385 12.75 -13.25 -19.21
N GLN A 386 12.54 -14.55 -18.96
CA GLN A 386 11.22 -15.12 -18.64
C GLN A 386 10.91 -15.10 -17.12
N GLN A 387 11.92 -14.98 -16.26
CA GLN A 387 11.77 -15.16 -14.82
C GLN A 387 10.78 -14.16 -14.20
N ALA A 388 9.85 -14.64 -13.36
CA ALA A 388 8.75 -13.83 -12.84
C ALA A 388 9.20 -12.67 -11.94
N SER A 389 10.28 -12.86 -11.16
CA SER A 389 10.81 -11.85 -10.24
C SER A 389 12.02 -11.14 -10.84
N ILE A 390 11.83 -9.89 -11.25
CA ILE A 390 12.89 -9.00 -11.78
C ILE A 390 14.06 -8.88 -10.78
N ASN A 391 13.79 -8.89 -9.47
CA ASN A 391 14.84 -8.81 -8.45
C ASN A 391 15.71 -10.07 -8.38
N LYS A 392 15.13 -11.25 -8.59
CA LYS A 392 15.90 -12.51 -8.70
C LYS A 392 16.73 -12.53 -9.98
N ALA A 393 16.13 -12.14 -11.11
CA ALA A 393 16.83 -12.06 -12.38
C ALA A 393 18.04 -11.12 -12.30
N LEU A 394 17.94 -10.00 -11.57
CA LEU A 394 19.05 -9.07 -11.33
C LEU A 394 20.05 -9.53 -10.25
N GLN A 395 19.79 -10.61 -9.51
CA GLN A 395 20.77 -11.26 -8.64
C GLN A 395 21.50 -12.37 -9.41
N GLU A 396 20.74 -13.25 -10.06
CA GLU A 396 21.25 -14.33 -10.90
C GLU A 396 22.10 -13.77 -12.06
N LEU A 397 21.67 -12.68 -12.73
CA LEU A 397 22.47 -12.02 -13.77
C LEU A 397 23.85 -11.55 -13.28
N ARG A 398 23.96 -11.07 -12.03
CA ARG A 398 25.26 -10.67 -11.45
C ARG A 398 26.15 -11.89 -11.20
N GLN A 399 25.58 -12.99 -10.72
CA GLN A 399 26.29 -14.26 -10.57
C GLN A 399 26.77 -14.80 -11.93
N LEU A 400 25.95 -14.71 -12.99
CA LEU A 400 26.36 -15.10 -14.34
C LEU A 400 27.50 -14.21 -14.89
N HIS A 401 27.53 -12.91 -14.57
CA HIS A 401 28.65 -12.01 -14.93
C HIS A 401 29.94 -12.34 -14.14
N GLU A 402 29.82 -12.77 -12.89
CA GLU A 402 30.94 -13.27 -12.10
C GLU A 402 31.47 -14.61 -12.64
N GLU A 403 30.60 -15.60 -12.88
CA GLU A 403 30.95 -16.87 -13.54
C GLU A 403 31.61 -16.65 -14.91
N TRP A 404 31.08 -15.74 -15.73
CA TRP A 404 31.64 -15.39 -17.05
C TRP A 404 33.10 -14.90 -16.97
N LYS A 405 33.42 -14.12 -15.93
CA LYS A 405 34.75 -13.58 -15.66
C LYS A 405 35.73 -14.66 -15.17
N HIS A 406 35.25 -15.72 -14.53
CA HIS A 406 36.06 -16.83 -14.06
C HIS A 406 36.33 -17.91 -15.12
N ILE A 407 35.50 -18.04 -16.15
CA ILE A 407 35.74 -18.96 -17.27
C ILE A 407 36.79 -18.39 -18.23
N GLY A 408 37.69 -19.25 -18.71
CA GLY A 408 38.84 -18.89 -19.55
C GLY A 408 38.50 -18.45 -20.99
N PRO A 409 39.53 -18.30 -21.84
CA PRO A 409 39.36 -17.90 -23.24
C PRO A 409 38.65 -18.97 -24.07
N VAL A 410 37.96 -18.48 -25.10
CA VAL A 410 37.07 -19.20 -26.04
C VAL A 410 37.74 -19.21 -27.44
N PRO A 411 37.43 -20.15 -28.35
CA PRO A 411 37.91 -20.11 -29.73
C PRO A 411 37.61 -18.76 -30.39
N GLN A 412 38.58 -18.22 -31.12
CA GLN A 412 38.59 -16.79 -31.49
C GLN A 412 37.44 -16.41 -32.44
N GLU A 413 37.00 -17.33 -33.29
CA GLU A 413 35.85 -17.18 -34.21
C GLU A 413 34.51 -16.98 -33.48
N GLN A 414 34.36 -17.60 -32.31
CA GLN A 414 33.07 -17.70 -31.61
C GLN A 414 32.99 -16.77 -30.38
N ARG A 415 34.14 -16.26 -29.91
CA ARG A 415 34.26 -15.32 -28.79
C ARG A 415 33.21 -14.21 -28.83
N ASP A 416 33.14 -13.48 -29.94
CA ASP A 416 32.34 -12.26 -30.03
C ASP A 416 30.86 -12.58 -30.23
N ALA A 417 30.53 -13.70 -30.90
CA ALA A 417 29.16 -14.19 -31.03
C ALA A 417 28.54 -14.58 -29.66
N VAL A 418 29.27 -15.35 -28.85
CA VAL A 418 28.80 -15.76 -27.52
C VAL A 418 28.74 -14.56 -26.56
N TRP A 419 29.69 -13.63 -26.63
CA TRP A 419 29.65 -12.38 -25.86
C TRP A 419 28.46 -11.49 -26.22
N ASN A 420 28.19 -11.27 -27.52
CA ASN A 420 27.09 -10.43 -27.96
C ASN A 420 25.72 -11.02 -27.57
N ARG A 421 25.56 -12.35 -27.59
CA ARG A 421 24.36 -13.01 -27.02
C ARG A 421 24.22 -12.79 -25.52
N PHE A 422 25.32 -12.91 -24.76
CA PHE A 422 25.32 -12.66 -23.31
C PHE A 422 24.94 -11.21 -22.96
N LEU A 423 25.44 -10.25 -23.74
CA LEU A 423 25.10 -8.84 -23.59
C LEU A 423 23.63 -8.57 -23.92
N ALA A 424 23.14 -9.06 -25.06
CA ALA A 424 21.73 -8.89 -25.46
C ALA A 424 20.75 -9.58 -24.49
N ALA A 425 21.15 -10.67 -23.82
CA ALA A 425 20.39 -11.28 -22.73
C ALA A 425 20.40 -10.40 -21.46
N SER A 426 21.55 -9.83 -21.11
CA SER A 426 21.70 -8.89 -19.99
C SER A 426 20.83 -7.63 -20.17
N GLU A 427 20.84 -7.05 -21.38
CA GLU A 427 20.06 -5.86 -21.74
C GLU A 427 18.56 -6.10 -21.59
N LYS A 428 18.02 -7.23 -22.10
CA LYS A 428 16.60 -7.59 -21.93
C LYS A 428 16.14 -7.62 -20.47
N VAL A 429 16.99 -8.10 -19.54
CA VAL A 429 16.68 -8.11 -18.10
C VAL A 429 16.71 -6.69 -17.51
N HIS A 430 17.60 -5.82 -18.00
CA HIS A 430 17.67 -4.42 -17.60
C HIS A 430 16.52 -3.56 -18.16
N ASP A 431 16.13 -3.75 -19.42
CA ASP A 431 14.98 -3.06 -20.01
C ASP A 431 13.67 -3.52 -19.37
N ARG A 432 13.46 -4.83 -19.10
CA ARG A 432 12.29 -5.30 -18.33
C ARG A 432 12.18 -4.64 -16.94
N LYS A 433 13.32 -4.36 -16.28
CA LYS A 433 13.35 -3.59 -15.02
C LYS A 433 12.94 -2.13 -15.22
N LYS A 434 13.48 -1.48 -16.25
CA LYS A 434 13.20 -0.09 -16.62
C LYS A 434 11.74 0.10 -17.03
N GLU A 435 11.18 -0.79 -17.83
CA GLU A 435 9.75 -0.85 -18.18
C GLU A 435 8.86 -0.98 -16.93
N PHE A 436 9.16 -1.92 -16.02
CA PHE A 436 8.41 -2.08 -14.77
C PHE A 436 8.42 -0.80 -13.92
N LEU A 437 9.58 -0.14 -13.78
CA LEU A 437 9.71 1.12 -13.04
C LEU A 437 8.99 2.28 -13.76
N ASN A 438 9.05 2.34 -15.09
CA ASN A 438 8.37 3.35 -15.89
C ASN A 438 6.84 3.19 -15.83
N ALA A 439 6.33 1.97 -16.00
CA ALA A 439 4.90 1.65 -15.90
C ALA A 439 4.36 1.96 -14.49
N ARG A 440 5.11 1.58 -13.45
CA ARG A 440 4.78 1.94 -12.06
C ARG A 440 4.78 3.46 -11.85
N SER A 441 5.80 4.17 -12.33
CA SER A 441 5.89 5.63 -12.23
C SER A 441 4.75 6.32 -12.98
N ALA A 442 4.39 5.85 -14.17
CA ALA A 442 3.25 6.33 -14.93
C ALA A 442 1.92 6.10 -14.18
N GLN A 443 1.74 4.93 -13.56
CA GLN A 443 0.57 4.64 -12.74
C GLN A 443 0.50 5.52 -11.48
N GLU A 444 1.61 5.67 -10.73
CA GLU A 444 1.67 6.55 -9.56
C GLU A 444 1.43 8.03 -9.95
N ASN A 445 1.92 8.49 -11.10
CA ASN A 445 1.64 9.83 -11.61
C ASN A 445 0.19 10.01 -12.12
N ALA A 446 -0.42 9.01 -12.77
CA ALA A 446 -1.84 9.07 -13.14
C ALA A 446 -2.74 9.11 -11.89
N ASN A 447 -2.38 8.38 -10.84
CA ASN A 447 -3.01 8.44 -9.53
C ASN A 447 -2.80 9.81 -8.84
N LEU A 448 -1.62 10.42 -8.98
CA LEU A 448 -1.35 11.78 -8.52
C LEU A 448 -2.36 12.75 -9.16
N THR A 449 -2.52 12.72 -10.49
CA THR A 449 -3.47 13.58 -11.21
C THR A 449 -4.89 13.41 -10.70
N ARG A 450 -5.38 12.16 -10.55
CA ARG A 450 -6.70 11.88 -9.94
C ARG A 450 -6.85 12.45 -8.54
N LYS A 451 -5.81 12.34 -7.69
CA LYS A 451 -5.85 12.94 -6.35
C LYS A 451 -5.72 14.47 -6.38
N ALA A 452 -5.05 15.06 -7.37
CA ALA A 452 -5.04 16.51 -7.57
C ALA A 452 -6.42 17.05 -8.02
N GLU A 453 -7.15 16.31 -8.85
CA GLU A 453 -8.54 16.59 -9.22
C GLU A 453 -9.47 16.50 -8.01
N ILE A 454 -9.38 15.43 -7.21
CA ILE A 454 -10.14 15.30 -5.95
C ILE A 454 -9.75 16.41 -4.95
N LEU A 455 -8.48 16.83 -4.90
CA LEU A 455 -8.04 18.00 -4.12
C LEU A 455 -8.63 19.32 -4.61
N ALA A 456 -8.91 19.47 -5.90
CA ALA A 456 -9.62 20.64 -6.41
C ALA A 456 -11.11 20.60 -5.98
N LEU A 457 -11.74 19.42 -6.07
CA LEU A 457 -13.15 19.23 -5.69
C LEU A 457 -13.41 19.36 -4.18
N ILE A 458 -12.49 18.92 -3.31
CA ILE A 458 -12.67 19.00 -1.85
C ILE A 458 -12.41 20.40 -1.27
N LYS A 459 -11.62 21.26 -1.94
CA LYS A 459 -11.27 22.61 -1.42
C LYS A 459 -12.49 23.46 -1.05
N PRO A 460 -13.54 23.60 -1.89
CA PRO A 460 -14.76 24.32 -1.53
C PRO A 460 -15.45 23.81 -0.25
N PHE A 461 -15.39 22.51 0.05
CA PHE A 461 -16.00 21.94 1.26
C PHE A 461 -15.31 22.45 2.55
N ALA A 462 -14.04 22.84 2.48
CA ALA A 462 -13.30 23.39 3.63
C ALA A 462 -13.84 24.76 4.08
N GLU A 463 -14.54 25.47 3.18
CA GLU A 463 -15.08 26.82 3.40
C GLU A 463 -16.62 26.86 3.41
N PHE A 464 -17.27 25.77 3.02
CA PHE A 464 -18.73 25.63 2.94
C PHE A 464 -19.44 26.00 4.26
N HIS A 465 -20.54 26.73 4.11
CA HIS A 465 -21.41 27.17 5.19
C HIS A 465 -22.85 27.33 4.67
N THR A 466 -23.84 26.99 5.49
CA THR A 466 -25.28 27.12 5.21
C THR A 466 -26.06 27.04 6.52
N ASP A 467 -27.20 27.71 6.59
CA ASP A 467 -28.16 27.61 7.70
C ASP A 467 -29.02 26.34 7.63
N ARG A 468 -28.92 25.56 6.55
CA ARG A 468 -29.86 24.47 6.23
C ARG A 468 -29.29 23.10 6.58
N VAL A 469 -29.89 22.45 7.58
CA VAL A 469 -29.56 21.09 8.05
C VAL A 469 -29.52 20.04 6.92
N ASN A 470 -30.40 20.14 5.92
CA ASN A 470 -30.44 19.19 4.80
C ASN A 470 -29.28 19.37 3.80
N GLU A 471 -28.76 20.59 3.63
CA GLU A 471 -27.60 20.83 2.78
C GLU A 471 -26.32 20.35 3.47
N TRP A 472 -26.21 20.47 4.80
CA TRP A 472 -25.15 19.80 5.57
C TRP A 472 -25.17 18.27 5.44
N ARG A 473 -26.33 17.64 5.20
CA ARG A 473 -26.42 16.19 4.90
C ARG A 473 -25.88 15.90 3.50
N SER A 474 -26.46 16.49 2.46
CA SER A 474 -26.06 16.21 1.07
C SER A 474 -24.58 16.50 0.79
N GLN A 475 -24.00 17.55 1.40
CA GLN A 475 -22.56 17.81 1.30
C GLN A 475 -21.70 16.84 2.12
N THR A 476 -22.23 16.22 3.18
CA THR A 476 -21.54 15.10 3.85
C THR A 476 -21.48 13.88 2.94
N ASP A 477 -22.59 13.57 2.25
CA ASP A 477 -22.68 12.42 1.36
C ASP A 477 -21.79 12.59 0.11
N ALA A 478 -21.70 13.82 -0.42
CA ALA A 478 -20.76 14.17 -1.49
C ALA A 478 -19.30 14.09 -1.03
N LEU A 479 -18.98 14.58 0.18
CA LEU A 479 -17.64 14.50 0.76
C LEU A 479 -17.21 13.03 1.03
N GLN A 480 -18.14 12.18 1.45
CA GLN A 480 -17.92 10.76 1.63
C GLN A 480 -17.59 10.06 0.29
N LYS A 481 -18.31 10.37 -0.79
CA LYS A 481 -17.98 9.89 -2.15
C LYS A 481 -16.60 10.37 -2.62
N LEU A 482 -16.21 11.61 -2.31
CA LEU A 482 -14.86 12.11 -2.60
C LEU A 482 -13.77 11.37 -1.80
N LYS A 483 -14.07 10.93 -0.57
CA LYS A 483 -13.18 10.06 0.22
C LYS A 483 -13.09 8.64 -0.36
N GLU A 484 -14.19 8.05 -0.81
CA GLU A 484 -14.19 6.74 -1.46
C GLU A 484 -13.38 6.78 -2.77
N ALA A 485 -13.54 7.83 -3.58
CA ALA A 485 -12.69 8.08 -4.74
C ALA A 485 -11.21 8.32 -4.37
N TRP A 486 -10.94 8.99 -3.25
CA TRP A 486 -9.56 9.24 -2.76
C TRP A 486 -8.83 7.94 -2.41
N ASP A 487 -9.50 7.05 -1.69
CA ASP A 487 -8.94 5.77 -1.26
C ASP A 487 -8.79 4.83 -2.47
N ALA A 488 -9.78 4.80 -3.38
CA ALA A 488 -9.72 4.04 -4.63
C ALA A 488 -8.66 4.54 -5.63
N ALA A 489 -8.29 5.83 -5.59
CA ALA A 489 -7.28 6.41 -6.48
C ALA A 489 -5.83 5.95 -6.20
N GLY A 490 -5.60 5.03 -5.25
CA GLY A 490 -4.35 4.25 -5.15
C GLY A 490 -3.12 5.00 -4.62
N LEU A 491 -1.94 4.48 -4.95
CA LEU A 491 -0.63 5.01 -4.53
C LEU A 491 -0.13 6.13 -5.47
N VAL A 492 0.65 7.05 -4.89
CA VAL A 492 1.14 8.31 -5.47
C VAL A 492 2.64 8.45 -5.11
N PRO A 493 3.48 9.14 -5.90
CA PRO A 493 4.92 9.22 -5.63
C PRO A 493 5.21 9.80 -4.24
N ARG A 494 6.11 9.13 -3.50
CA ARG A 494 6.35 9.37 -2.06
C ARG A 494 6.57 10.84 -1.71
N GLU A 495 7.35 11.56 -2.52
CA GLU A 495 7.68 12.99 -2.36
C GLU A 495 6.45 13.89 -2.25
N LYS A 496 5.37 13.56 -2.97
CA LYS A 496 4.16 14.39 -3.06
C LYS A 496 3.00 13.83 -2.25
N ALA A 497 3.05 12.53 -1.90
CA ALA A 497 2.00 11.83 -1.18
C ALA A 497 1.67 12.47 0.18
N GLU A 498 2.67 12.92 0.96
CA GLU A 498 2.41 13.57 2.25
C GLU A 498 1.71 14.92 2.09
N GLN A 499 2.21 15.78 1.19
CA GLN A 499 1.61 17.10 0.90
C GLN A 499 0.16 16.97 0.43
N ILE A 500 -0.09 16.00 -0.46
CA ILE A 500 -1.41 15.71 -1.05
C ILE A 500 -2.38 15.17 0.03
N ASN A 501 -1.95 14.23 0.87
CA ASN A 501 -2.73 13.75 2.03
C ASN A 501 -3.01 14.86 3.05
N LYS A 502 -2.03 15.73 3.35
CA LYS A 502 -2.19 16.84 4.30
C LYS A 502 -3.23 17.85 3.83
N GLN A 503 -3.27 18.17 2.53
CA GLN A 503 -4.31 19.05 1.97
C GLN A 503 -5.70 18.41 2.03
N PHE A 504 -5.84 17.13 1.66
CA PHE A 504 -7.12 16.43 1.68
C PHE A 504 -7.70 16.34 3.09
N TRP A 505 -6.91 15.83 4.05
CA TRP A 505 -7.37 15.72 5.44
C TRP A 505 -7.54 17.07 6.13
N GLY A 506 -6.83 18.12 5.70
CA GLY A 506 -7.08 19.50 6.12
C GLY A 506 -8.46 19.98 5.70
N ALA A 507 -8.79 19.88 4.41
CA ALA A 507 -10.09 20.28 3.87
C ALA A 507 -11.25 19.47 4.47
N TYR A 508 -11.08 18.14 4.56
CA TYR A 508 -12.04 17.22 5.17
C TYR A 508 -12.33 17.59 6.63
N LYS A 509 -11.29 17.82 7.44
CA LYS A 509 -11.46 18.24 8.85
C LYS A 509 -12.10 19.62 8.97
N GLY A 510 -11.77 20.55 8.07
CA GLY A 510 -12.38 21.89 8.00
C GLY A 510 -13.90 21.84 7.84
N PHE A 511 -14.41 21.02 6.91
CA PHE A 511 -15.85 20.80 6.72
C PHE A 511 -16.53 20.31 8.01
N PHE A 512 -16.00 19.23 8.63
CA PHE A 512 -16.59 18.67 9.85
C PHE A 512 -16.46 19.61 11.06
N GLN A 513 -15.43 20.45 11.13
CA GLN A 513 -15.31 21.50 12.14
C GLN A 513 -16.42 22.54 11.98
N ARG A 514 -16.66 23.08 10.77
CA ARG A 514 -17.75 24.04 10.49
C ARG A 514 -19.13 23.41 10.74
N LYS A 515 -19.34 22.16 10.31
CA LYS A 515 -20.56 21.39 10.59
C LYS A 515 -20.83 21.29 12.08
N ASN A 516 -19.83 20.92 12.88
CA ASN A 516 -19.97 20.82 14.34
C ASN A 516 -20.18 22.20 15.01
N GLN A 517 -19.59 23.27 14.49
CA GLN A 517 -19.85 24.64 14.95
C GLN A 517 -21.31 25.06 14.67
N PHE A 518 -21.82 24.78 13.47
CA PHE A 518 -23.22 25.05 13.10
C PHE A 518 -24.21 24.30 14.01
N PHE A 519 -24.03 22.98 14.21
CA PHE A 519 -24.93 22.22 15.09
C PHE A 519 -24.85 22.67 16.56
N LYS A 520 -23.67 23.06 17.06
CA LYS A 520 -23.55 23.68 18.40
C LYS A 520 -24.32 24.98 18.51
N ALA A 521 -24.11 25.92 17.58
CA ALA A 521 -24.82 27.20 17.58
C ALA A 521 -26.35 27.02 17.48
N LEU A 522 -26.80 26.08 16.66
CA LEU A 522 -28.22 25.73 16.51
C LEU A 522 -28.83 25.10 17.78
N ASP A 523 -28.07 24.30 18.53
CA ASP A 523 -28.53 23.74 19.80
C ASP A 523 -28.42 24.76 20.95
N GLU A 524 -27.44 25.66 20.92
CA GLU A 524 -27.34 26.82 21.81
C GLU A 524 -28.53 27.78 21.62
N GLU A 525 -28.95 28.05 20.37
CA GLU A 525 -30.14 28.85 20.05
C GLU A 525 -31.43 28.19 20.58
N LYS A 526 -31.61 26.88 20.34
CA LYS A 526 -32.72 26.11 20.92
C LYS A 526 -32.74 26.17 22.45
N ASN A 527 -31.57 26.07 23.08
CA ASN A 527 -31.45 26.15 24.54
C ASN A 527 -31.70 27.56 25.09
N ALA A 528 -31.38 28.62 24.35
CA ALA A 528 -31.77 29.98 24.68
C ALA A 528 -33.29 30.20 24.53
N ASN A 529 -33.89 29.67 23.46
CA ASN A 529 -35.34 29.66 23.27
C ASN A 529 -36.06 28.84 24.35
N LEU A 530 -35.48 27.73 24.81
CA LEU A 530 -35.99 26.93 25.92
C LEU A 530 -36.07 27.74 27.22
N LYS A 531 -35.01 28.47 27.58
CA LYS A 531 -35.00 29.34 28.78
C LYS A 531 -36.08 30.41 28.70
N ARG A 532 -36.18 31.12 27.56
CA ARG A 532 -37.24 32.12 27.33
C ARG A 532 -38.65 31.52 27.48
N LYS A 533 -38.89 30.29 26.99
CA LYS A 533 -40.20 29.63 27.16
C LYS A 533 -40.44 29.12 28.59
N GLN A 534 -39.40 28.82 29.38
CA GLN A 534 -39.52 28.60 30.82
C GLN A 534 -39.88 29.90 31.55
N GLU A 535 -39.19 31.01 31.24
CA GLU A 535 -39.49 32.34 31.80
C GLU A 535 -40.93 32.79 31.52
N LEU A 536 -41.51 32.45 30.35
CA LEU A 536 -42.94 32.69 30.05
C LEU A 536 -43.89 31.76 30.82
N ILE A 537 -43.49 30.53 31.13
CA ILE A 537 -44.27 29.62 31.98
C ILE A 537 -44.32 30.15 33.41
N ASP A 538 -43.17 30.52 33.96
CA ASP A 538 -43.09 31.00 35.35
C ASP A 538 -43.87 32.34 35.51
N GLN A 539 -43.90 33.19 34.46
CA GLN A 539 -44.78 34.37 34.40
C GLN A 539 -46.28 34.02 34.27
N ALA A 540 -46.65 32.96 33.55
CA ALA A 540 -48.03 32.49 33.46
C ALA A 540 -48.52 31.88 34.79
N GLU A 541 -47.66 31.12 35.46
CA GLU A 541 -47.92 30.55 36.79
C GLU A 541 -48.01 31.64 37.87
N ALA A 542 -47.25 32.74 37.74
CA ALA A 542 -47.43 33.93 38.55
C ALA A 542 -48.76 34.66 38.26
N ALA A 543 -49.18 34.75 36.99
CA ALA A 543 -50.44 35.42 36.61
C ALA A 543 -51.70 34.72 37.20
N LEU A 544 -51.65 33.40 37.43
CA LEU A 544 -52.70 32.65 38.15
C LEU A 544 -52.97 33.20 39.57
N GLN A 545 -51.94 33.75 40.21
CA GLN A 545 -52.00 34.27 41.59
C GLN A 545 -52.41 35.75 41.64
N ASN A 546 -52.55 36.45 40.51
CA ASN A 546 -52.96 37.85 40.51
C ASN A 546 -54.43 37.96 41.02
N PRO A 547 -54.72 38.81 42.04
CA PRO A 547 -56.11 39.09 42.44
C PRO A 547 -56.90 39.88 41.40
N ASN A 548 -56.26 40.67 40.53
CA ASN A 548 -56.94 41.39 39.46
C ASN A 548 -57.04 40.55 38.17
N TRP A 549 -58.27 40.22 37.80
CA TRP A 549 -58.61 39.41 36.63
C TRP A 549 -58.19 40.05 35.30
N GLU A 550 -58.43 41.34 35.08
CA GLU A 550 -58.15 41.97 33.78
C GLU A 550 -56.64 42.18 33.56
N GLU A 551 -55.89 42.56 34.59
CA GLU A 551 -54.42 42.61 34.53
C GLU A 551 -53.82 41.22 34.25
N GLY A 552 -54.26 40.19 34.97
CA GLY A 552 -53.84 38.81 34.73
C GLY A 552 -54.16 38.36 33.29
N ARG A 553 -55.33 38.75 32.78
CA ARG A 553 -55.78 38.44 31.41
C ARG A 553 -54.91 39.13 30.36
N GLU A 554 -54.58 40.41 30.53
CA GLU A 554 -53.67 41.12 29.62
C GLU A 554 -52.26 40.52 29.63
N ILE A 555 -51.76 40.12 30.82
CA ILE A 555 -50.48 39.41 30.96
C ILE A 555 -50.54 38.09 30.19
N VAL A 556 -51.53 37.21 30.44
CA VAL A 556 -51.65 35.92 29.74
C VAL A 556 -51.77 36.09 28.22
N ILE A 557 -52.52 37.09 27.74
CA ILE A 557 -52.62 37.40 26.30
C ILE A 557 -51.25 37.83 25.72
N ARG A 558 -50.47 38.62 26.46
CA ARG A 558 -49.10 38.99 26.07
C ARG A 558 -48.18 37.77 26.01
N LEU A 559 -48.16 36.95 27.06
CA LEU A 559 -47.36 35.72 27.11
C LEU A 559 -47.71 34.76 25.96
N GLN A 560 -48.99 34.62 25.59
CA GLN A 560 -49.42 33.81 24.43
C GLN A 560 -48.99 34.40 23.07
N LYS A 561 -48.75 35.72 22.98
CA LYS A 561 -48.18 36.35 21.79
C LYS A 561 -46.67 36.10 21.72
N ASP A 562 -45.97 36.32 22.82
CA ASP A 562 -44.51 36.19 22.90
C ASP A 562 -44.07 34.71 22.78
N TRP A 563 -44.89 33.77 23.26
CA TRP A 563 -44.69 32.33 23.02
C TRP A 563 -44.58 31.95 21.53
N LYS A 564 -45.33 32.67 20.68
CA LYS A 564 -45.38 32.46 19.23
C LYS A 564 -44.23 33.15 18.48
N THR A 565 -43.57 34.14 19.09
CA THR A 565 -42.39 34.79 18.51
C THR A 565 -41.08 34.08 18.88
N ILE A 566 -41.00 33.46 20.06
CA ILE A 566 -39.83 32.66 20.44
C ILE A 566 -39.75 31.39 19.58
N GLY A 567 -38.56 31.13 19.03
CA GLY A 567 -38.28 30.06 18.08
C GLY A 567 -38.37 28.63 18.64
N ARG A 568 -37.75 27.70 17.91
CA ARG A 568 -37.79 26.26 18.22
C ARG A 568 -36.98 25.94 19.48
N VAL A 569 -37.43 24.91 20.19
CA VAL A 569 -36.92 24.39 21.47
C VAL A 569 -36.43 22.95 21.24
N PRO A 570 -35.52 22.37 22.06
CA PRO A 570 -35.09 20.98 21.88
C PRO A 570 -36.29 20.03 21.88
N GLU A 571 -36.41 19.22 20.84
CA GLU A 571 -37.65 18.49 20.49
C GLU A 571 -38.15 17.58 21.63
N LYS A 572 -37.22 16.90 22.32
CA LYS A 572 -37.47 16.08 23.52
C LYS A 572 -38.17 16.81 24.69
N LEU A 573 -38.14 18.14 24.70
CA LEU A 573 -38.70 18.99 25.76
C LEU A 573 -39.80 19.92 25.23
N SER A 574 -39.98 20.04 23.91
CA SER A 574 -40.98 20.88 23.25
C SER A 574 -42.37 20.66 23.82
N ASP A 575 -42.85 19.42 23.81
CA ASP A 575 -44.24 19.10 24.18
C ASP A 575 -44.46 19.22 25.70
N LYS A 576 -43.46 18.89 26.51
CA LYS A 576 -43.51 19.08 27.97
C LYS A 576 -43.60 20.57 28.34
N ILE A 577 -42.85 21.41 27.64
CA ILE A 577 -42.82 22.87 27.84
C ILE A 577 -44.13 23.49 27.32
N TRP A 578 -44.61 23.09 26.14
CA TRP A 578 -45.91 23.51 25.61
C TRP A 578 -47.07 23.10 26.51
N ASN A 579 -47.12 21.85 26.95
CA ASN A 579 -48.20 21.37 27.82
C ASN A 579 -48.21 22.10 29.17
N ARG A 580 -47.04 22.38 29.79
CA ARG A 580 -47.00 23.17 31.04
C ARG A 580 -47.48 24.61 30.83
N PHE A 581 -47.03 25.29 29.77
CA PHE A 581 -47.50 26.63 29.43
C PHE A 581 -49.01 26.67 29.14
N ARG A 582 -49.49 25.68 28.40
CA ARG A 582 -50.91 25.52 28.10
C ARG A 582 -51.71 25.28 29.38
N THR A 583 -51.31 24.37 30.25
CA THR A 583 -52.01 24.11 31.53
C THR A 583 -52.06 25.37 32.40
N ALA A 584 -50.99 26.18 32.45
CA ALA A 584 -51.00 27.45 33.17
C ALA A 584 -51.99 28.46 32.56
N CYS A 585 -52.06 28.57 31.22
CA CYS A 585 -53.03 29.42 30.53
C CYS A 585 -54.48 28.92 30.69
N ASP A 586 -54.72 27.63 30.46
CA ASP A 586 -56.05 27.02 30.51
C ASP A 586 -56.58 27.06 31.95
N ALA A 587 -55.74 26.87 32.98
CA ALA A 587 -56.13 27.03 34.39
C ALA A 587 -56.56 28.46 34.75
N PHE A 588 -55.99 29.48 34.10
CA PHE A 588 -56.39 30.88 34.32
C PHE A 588 -57.84 31.11 33.85
N PHE A 589 -58.17 30.67 32.64
CA PHE A 589 -59.54 30.76 32.13
C PHE A 589 -60.50 29.81 32.84
N GLU A 590 -60.05 28.60 33.20
CA GLU A 590 -60.86 27.62 33.93
C GLU A 590 -61.26 28.13 35.33
N ARG A 591 -60.36 28.82 36.05
CA ARG A 591 -60.70 29.52 37.31
C ARG A 591 -61.91 30.44 37.13
N LYS A 592 -62.00 31.17 36.01
CA LYS A 592 -63.12 32.08 35.74
C LYS A 592 -64.38 31.37 35.26
N HIS A 593 -64.24 30.33 34.44
CA HIS A 593 -65.38 29.50 34.04
C HIS A 593 -65.96 28.73 35.24
N GLU A 594 -65.13 28.36 36.22
CA GLU A 594 -65.56 27.71 37.46
C GLU A 594 -66.21 28.72 38.44
N GLU A 595 -65.68 29.94 38.59
CA GLU A 595 -66.39 31.03 39.30
C GLU A 595 -67.80 31.29 38.73
N VAL A 596 -67.96 31.20 37.40
CA VAL A 596 -69.27 31.36 36.73
C VAL A 596 -70.14 30.12 36.94
N ARG A 597 -69.62 28.91 36.69
CA ARG A 597 -70.33 27.64 36.94
C ARG A 597 -70.84 27.51 38.36
N GLN A 598 -70.06 27.91 39.37
CA GLN A 598 -70.48 27.83 40.77
C GLN A 598 -71.64 28.78 41.06
N ARG A 599 -71.64 29.99 40.49
CA ARG A 599 -72.77 30.94 40.60
C ARG A 599 -74.01 30.42 39.87
N GLU A 600 -73.85 29.86 38.68
CA GLU A 600 -74.93 29.26 37.90
C GLU A 600 -75.51 28.01 38.59
N HIS A 601 -74.67 27.15 39.16
CA HIS A 601 -75.08 25.97 39.91
C HIS A 601 -75.81 26.35 41.20
N GLN A 602 -75.32 27.33 41.95
CA GLN A 602 -76.02 27.88 43.12
C GLN A 602 -77.40 28.42 42.73
N ALA A 603 -77.48 29.22 41.66
CA ALA A 603 -78.76 29.74 41.15
C ALA A 603 -79.72 28.63 40.67
N GLN A 604 -79.20 27.57 40.05
CA GLN A 604 -80.00 26.40 39.65
C GLN A 604 -80.46 25.55 40.84
N GLN A 605 -79.66 25.39 41.89
CA GLN A 605 -80.05 24.71 43.12
C GLN A 605 -81.22 25.45 43.79
N LEU A 606 -81.08 26.75 44.00
CA LEU A 606 -82.12 27.60 44.59
C LEU A 606 -83.40 27.60 43.75
N SER A 607 -83.27 27.62 42.41
CA SER A 607 -84.42 27.48 41.51
C SER A 607 -85.11 26.10 41.60
N LYS A 608 -84.36 25.01 41.84
CA LYS A 608 -84.94 23.67 42.08
C LYS A 608 -85.65 23.59 43.43
N GLU A 609 -85.09 24.21 44.48
CA GLU A 609 -85.74 24.30 45.79
C GLU A 609 -87.05 25.09 45.73
N GLN A 610 -87.08 26.22 44.99
CA GLN A 610 -88.31 26.97 44.73
C GLN A 610 -89.32 26.14 43.94
N ALA A 611 -88.90 25.37 42.93
CA ALA A 611 -89.79 24.48 42.19
C ALA A 611 -90.37 23.35 43.07
N GLY A 612 -89.57 22.74 43.95
CA GLY A 612 -90.04 21.73 44.91
C GLY A 612 -91.02 22.30 45.94
N ARG A 613 -90.78 23.52 46.44
CA ARG A 613 -91.75 24.24 47.30
C ARG A 613 -93.08 24.48 46.57
N LEU A 614 -93.05 24.87 45.28
CA LEU A 614 -94.28 25.02 44.50
C LEU A 614 -95.05 23.71 44.31
N GLU A 615 -94.37 22.57 44.21
CA GLU A 615 -95.00 21.25 44.12
C GLU A 615 -95.63 20.82 45.46
N GLN A 616 -94.98 21.15 46.59
CA GLN A 616 -95.56 21.01 47.92
C GLN A 616 -96.79 21.91 48.10
N ILE A 617 -96.71 23.17 47.70
CA ILE A 617 -97.85 24.12 47.72
C ILE A 617 -98.97 23.66 46.78
N ALA A 618 -98.65 23.06 45.63
CA ALA A 618 -99.66 22.51 44.72
C ALA A 618 -100.39 21.30 45.34
N THR A 619 -99.65 20.39 45.98
CA THR A 619 -100.25 19.21 46.63
C THR A 619 -101.06 19.57 47.89
N THR A 620 -100.68 20.59 48.66
CA THR A 620 -101.53 21.09 49.76
C THR A 620 -102.78 21.80 49.26
N VAL A 621 -102.68 22.58 48.17
CA VAL A 621 -103.84 23.24 47.52
C VAL A 621 -104.81 22.23 46.91
N ASP A 622 -104.33 21.27 46.12
CA ASP A 622 -105.18 20.29 45.43
C ASP A 622 -105.73 19.20 46.37
N ALA A 623 -105.25 19.12 47.61
CA ALA A 623 -105.82 18.28 48.68
C ALA A 623 -106.99 18.94 49.45
N LEU A 624 -107.26 20.23 49.24
CA LEU A 624 -108.39 20.92 49.85
C LEU A 624 -109.70 20.54 49.15
N THR A 625 -110.71 20.16 49.93
CA THR A 625 -112.02 19.71 49.43
C THR A 625 -113.14 20.52 50.08
N PRO A 626 -114.38 20.50 49.56
CA PRO A 626 -115.50 21.19 50.20
C PRO A 626 -115.77 20.74 51.65
N ASP A 627 -115.43 19.49 51.98
CA ASP A 627 -115.57 18.92 53.34
C ASP A 627 -114.37 19.26 54.25
N THR A 628 -113.22 19.64 53.67
CA THR A 628 -112.00 20.05 54.37
C THR A 628 -111.43 21.36 53.76
N PRO A 629 -112.12 22.49 53.93
CA PRO A 629 -111.70 23.77 53.38
C PRO A 629 -110.42 24.30 54.05
N GLY A 630 -109.69 25.17 53.34
CA GLY A 630 -108.52 25.86 53.89
C GLY A 630 -108.88 26.89 54.98
N THR A 631 -107.86 27.56 55.53
CA THR A 631 -108.03 28.66 56.50
C THR A 631 -107.28 29.91 56.07
N LEU A 632 -107.73 31.08 56.54
CA LEU A 632 -107.00 32.35 56.33
C LEU A 632 -105.63 32.38 57.04
N GLU A 633 -105.42 31.50 58.01
CA GLU A 633 -104.14 31.33 58.69
C GLU A 633 -103.19 30.50 57.81
N GLY A 634 -103.62 29.33 57.31
CA GLY A 634 -102.85 28.51 56.38
C GLY A 634 -102.51 29.24 55.07
N PHE A 635 -103.40 30.10 54.57
CA PHE A 635 -103.08 31.01 53.45
C PHE A 635 -101.89 31.93 53.78
N ARG A 636 -101.88 32.53 54.98
CA ARG A 636 -100.81 33.44 55.41
C ARG A 636 -99.51 32.70 55.72
N GLU A 637 -99.58 31.47 56.23
CA GLU A 637 -98.42 30.60 56.44
C GLU A 637 -97.75 30.26 55.10
N LEU A 638 -98.49 29.78 54.10
CA LEU A 638 -97.94 29.48 52.77
C LEU A 638 -97.37 30.74 52.07
N VAL A 639 -97.97 31.92 52.27
CA VAL A 639 -97.43 33.20 51.79
C VAL A 639 -96.15 33.59 52.53
N SER A 640 -96.09 33.41 53.84
CA SER A 640 -94.90 33.69 54.68
C SER A 640 -93.73 32.76 54.32
N GLU A 641 -93.97 31.46 54.20
CA GLU A 641 -92.97 30.46 53.81
C GLU A 641 -92.45 30.70 52.39
N TRP A 642 -93.35 31.04 51.45
CA TRP A 642 -92.95 31.41 50.10
C TRP A 642 -92.09 32.67 50.10
N GLN A 643 -92.50 33.74 50.79
CA GLN A 643 -91.74 34.98 50.92
C GLN A 643 -90.38 34.78 51.59
N ALA A 644 -90.27 33.92 52.61
CA ALA A 644 -89.00 33.54 53.23
C ALA A 644 -88.06 32.78 52.27
N SER A 645 -88.59 32.15 51.23
CA SER A 645 -87.84 31.50 50.15
C SER A 645 -87.67 32.34 48.88
N ALA A 646 -88.27 33.54 48.83
CA ALA A 646 -88.33 34.42 47.66
C ALA A 646 -87.05 35.26 47.50
N GLY A 647 -85.90 34.58 47.39
CA GLY A 647 -84.60 35.22 47.21
C GLY A 647 -83.62 34.36 46.42
N SER A 648 -82.97 34.98 45.43
CA SER A 648 -81.87 34.44 44.61
C SER A 648 -82.21 33.24 43.70
N GLY A 649 -82.20 33.49 42.40
CA GLY A 649 -82.41 32.54 41.31
C GLY A 649 -82.40 33.26 39.96
N PRO A 650 -82.35 32.57 38.81
CA PRO A 650 -82.37 33.24 37.51
C PRO A 650 -83.69 33.99 37.33
N ARG A 651 -83.64 35.26 36.91
CA ARG A 651 -84.80 36.17 36.93
C ARG A 651 -86.04 35.60 36.22
N ALA A 652 -85.86 34.97 35.06
CA ALA A 652 -86.96 34.39 34.29
C ALA A 652 -87.56 33.13 34.95
N ASP A 653 -86.77 32.37 35.72
CA ASP A 653 -87.26 31.21 36.48
C ASP A 653 -88.01 31.67 37.73
N ALA A 654 -87.48 32.66 38.46
CA ALA A 654 -88.15 33.28 39.59
C ALA A 654 -89.48 33.94 39.19
N GLU A 655 -89.53 34.68 38.07
CA GLU A 655 -90.76 35.29 37.55
C GLU A 655 -91.81 34.23 37.14
N ARG A 656 -91.40 33.07 36.60
CA ARG A 656 -92.29 31.94 36.29
C ARG A 656 -92.73 31.17 37.53
N ALA A 657 -91.86 30.99 38.52
CA ALA A 657 -92.15 30.34 39.79
C ALA A 657 -93.19 31.14 40.59
N GLU A 658 -92.96 32.43 40.76
CA GLU A 658 -93.88 33.37 41.39
C GLU A 658 -95.24 33.46 40.65
N GLY A 659 -95.24 33.42 39.31
CA GLY A 659 -96.49 33.36 38.53
C GLY A 659 -97.32 32.09 38.82
N ARG A 660 -96.67 30.96 39.09
CA ARG A 660 -97.34 29.73 39.54
C ARG A 660 -97.83 29.84 40.98
N PHE A 661 -97.03 30.42 41.89
CA PHE A 661 -97.44 30.66 43.27
C PHE A 661 -98.76 31.45 43.34
N GLN A 662 -98.84 32.56 42.59
CA GLN A 662 -100.03 33.40 42.55
C GLN A 662 -101.28 32.67 42.03
N ALA A 663 -101.12 31.74 41.08
CA ALA A 663 -102.22 30.91 40.60
C ALA A 663 -102.67 29.84 41.62
N LEU A 664 -101.73 29.23 42.34
CA LEU A 664 -102.02 28.28 43.43
C LEU A 664 -102.70 28.97 44.62
N MET A 665 -102.27 30.19 44.96
CA MET A 665 -102.93 31.01 45.97
C MET A 665 -104.34 31.47 45.54
N GLY A 666 -104.56 31.66 44.24
CA GLY A 666 -105.92 31.85 43.67
C GLY A 666 -106.82 30.64 43.95
N LYS A 667 -106.38 29.43 43.57
CA LYS A 667 -107.08 28.18 43.91
C LYS A 667 -107.35 28.04 45.41
N TYR A 668 -106.35 28.32 46.27
CA TYR A 668 -106.49 28.22 47.73
C TYR A 668 -107.65 29.07 48.23
N LEU A 669 -107.69 30.36 47.84
CA LEU A 669 -108.74 31.29 48.23
C LEU A 669 -110.13 30.89 47.72
N ASP A 670 -110.21 30.15 46.61
CA ASP A 670 -111.49 29.67 46.10
C ASP A 670 -112.11 28.55 46.95
N THR A 671 -111.29 27.75 47.64
CA THR A 671 -111.74 26.71 48.59
C THR A 671 -112.22 27.26 49.93
N LEU A 672 -112.01 28.56 50.22
CA LEU A 672 -112.38 29.17 51.49
C LEU A 672 -113.88 29.52 51.56
N PRO A 673 -114.65 28.94 52.51
CA PRO A 673 -116.06 29.27 52.70
C PRO A 673 -116.23 30.67 53.32
N GLY A 674 -117.35 31.32 53.01
CA GLY A 674 -117.74 32.59 53.62
C GLY A 674 -117.07 33.86 53.06
N LEU A 675 -115.98 33.74 52.28
CA LEU A 675 -115.38 34.88 51.58
C LEU A 675 -116.15 35.25 50.31
N SER A 676 -116.43 36.54 50.13
CA SER A 676 -116.97 37.06 48.88
C SER A 676 -115.92 37.12 47.77
N TYR A 677 -116.38 37.16 46.52
CA TYR A 677 -115.52 37.34 45.34
C TYR A 677 -114.64 38.61 45.44
N ALA A 678 -115.17 39.69 46.01
CA ALA A 678 -114.43 40.93 46.22
C ALA A 678 -113.25 40.74 47.19
N GLU A 679 -113.47 40.09 48.33
CA GLU A 679 -112.42 39.85 49.33
C GLU A 679 -111.33 38.90 48.83
N ARG A 680 -111.71 37.86 48.06
CA ARG A 680 -110.75 37.00 47.35
C ARG A 680 -109.87 37.81 46.38
N SER A 681 -110.49 38.74 45.63
CA SER A 681 -109.76 39.60 44.68
C SER A 681 -108.82 40.59 45.40
N ASP A 682 -109.23 41.16 46.54
CA ASP A 682 -108.43 42.09 47.33
C ASP A 682 -107.22 41.37 48.00
N LEU A 683 -107.38 40.11 48.44
CA LEU A 683 -106.29 39.30 49.00
C LEU A 683 -105.23 38.93 47.94
N LEU A 684 -105.65 38.52 46.73
CA LEU A 684 -104.71 38.29 45.62
C LEU A 684 -104.01 39.59 45.19
N PHE A 685 -104.74 40.71 45.21
CA PHE A 685 -104.19 42.01 44.87
C PHE A 685 -103.13 42.47 45.90
N GLN A 686 -103.38 42.27 47.20
CA GLN A 686 -102.39 42.51 48.27
C GLN A 686 -101.11 41.71 48.03
N LEU A 687 -101.22 40.39 47.85
CA LEU A 687 -100.09 39.51 47.57
C LEU A 687 -99.27 39.96 46.34
N GLN A 688 -99.93 40.35 45.25
CA GLN A 688 -99.27 40.90 44.07
C GLN A 688 -98.57 42.24 44.31
N VAL A 689 -99.11 43.09 45.18
CA VAL A 689 -98.54 44.40 45.51
C VAL A 689 -97.34 44.25 46.44
N ASP A 690 -97.42 43.39 47.45
CA ASP A 690 -96.35 43.20 48.42
C ASP A 690 -95.13 42.52 47.79
N ARG A 691 -95.34 41.58 46.83
CA ARG A 691 -94.28 41.10 45.94
C ARG A 691 -93.60 42.25 45.18
N LEU A 692 -94.37 43.16 44.59
CA LEU A 692 -93.81 44.27 43.79
C LEU A 692 -93.08 45.32 44.66
N LYS A 693 -93.51 45.52 45.91
CA LYS A 693 -92.76 46.30 46.92
C LYS A 693 -91.44 45.60 47.25
N ALA A 694 -91.47 44.30 47.55
CA ALA A 694 -90.28 43.51 47.87
C ALA A 694 -89.27 43.42 46.70
N SER A 695 -89.74 43.35 45.44
CA SER A 695 -88.88 43.31 44.25
C SER A 695 -88.35 44.68 43.80
N ALA A 696 -88.65 45.76 44.53
CA ALA A 696 -88.28 47.14 44.22
C ALA A 696 -88.69 47.65 42.81
N ASP A 697 -89.67 47.02 42.14
CA ASP A 697 -90.10 47.41 40.79
C ASP A 697 -91.14 48.55 40.86
N THR A 698 -90.61 49.73 41.17
CA THR A 698 -91.39 50.97 41.30
C THR A 698 -92.14 51.35 40.02
N GLN A 699 -91.63 50.96 38.84
CA GLN A 699 -92.32 51.21 37.57
C GLN A 699 -93.58 50.36 37.42
N GLN A 700 -93.54 49.08 37.82
CA GLN A 700 -94.74 48.23 37.78
C GLN A 700 -95.77 48.63 38.84
N LEU A 701 -95.35 49.03 40.05
CA LEU A 701 -96.24 49.63 41.05
C LEU A 701 -96.96 50.87 40.50
N TYR A 702 -96.20 51.80 39.90
CA TYR A 702 -96.76 53.03 39.33
C TYR A 702 -97.73 52.77 38.18
N LYS A 703 -97.43 51.81 37.29
CA LYS A 703 -98.34 51.40 36.20
C LYS A 703 -99.64 50.80 36.74
N LYS A 704 -99.59 49.96 37.78
CA LYS A 704 -100.81 49.45 38.45
C LYS A 704 -101.60 50.57 39.12
N GLU A 705 -100.92 51.54 39.75
CA GLU A 705 -101.62 52.69 40.35
C GLU A 705 -102.31 53.56 39.29
N GLN A 706 -101.66 53.81 38.15
CA GLN A 706 -102.26 54.55 37.04
C GLN A 706 -103.45 53.79 36.43
N ALA A 707 -103.38 52.47 36.29
CA ALA A 707 -104.49 51.65 35.80
C ALA A 707 -105.71 51.78 36.73
N LEU A 708 -105.54 51.54 38.04
CA LEU A 708 -106.66 51.69 38.99
C LEU A 708 -107.25 53.12 39.00
N ARG A 709 -106.42 54.16 38.92
CA ARG A 709 -106.90 55.55 38.79
C ARG A 709 -107.69 55.76 37.50
N ARG A 710 -107.27 55.16 36.38
CA ARG A 710 -107.97 55.23 35.10
C ARG A 710 -109.31 54.52 35.17
N ASP A 711 -109.35 53.29 35.67
CA ASP A 711 -110.57 52.48 35.77
C ASP A 711 -111.61 53.13 36.71
N ILE A 712 -111.15 53.76 37.80
CA ILE A 712 -111.99 54.60 38.67
C ILE A 712 -112.55 55.79 37.88
N ASN A 713 -111.71 56.54 37.16
CA ASN A 713 -112.16 57.70 36.38
C ASN A 713 -113.12 57.32 35.24
N GLU A 714 -112.91 56.19 34.58
CA GLU A 714 -113.81 55.68 33.53
C GLU A 714 -115.18 55.30 34.13
N LEU A 715 -115.20 54.56 35.25
CA LEU A 715 -116.46 54.26 35.96
C LEU A 715 -117.15 55.51 36.56
N GLU A 716 -116.40 56.52 37.00
CA GLU A 716 -116.96 57.79 37.48
C GLU A 716 -117.58 58.61 36.33
N ASN A 717 -116.98 58.56 35.13
CA ASN A 717 -117.55 59.15 33.92
C ASN A 717 -118.78 58.37 33.40
N ASP A 718 -118.75 57.04 33.47
CA ASP A 718 -119.91 56.20 33.16
C ASP A 718 -121.06 56.48 34.13
N ILE A 719 -120.80 56.56 35.44
CA ILE A 719 -121.81 56.97 36.43
C ILE A 719 -122.36 58.37 36.14
N SER A 720 -121.51 59.32 35.75
CA SER A 720 -121.95 60.66 35.35
C SER A 720 -122.92 60.59 34.16
N THR A 721 -122.56 59.82 33.12
CA THR A 721 -123.37 59.62 31.91
C THR A 721 -124.67 58.87 32.21
N LEU A 722 -124.63 57.81 33.03
CA LEU A 722 -125.79 57.06 33.50
C LEU A 722 -126.72 57.95 34.34
N LYS A 723 -126.18 58.85 35.17
CA LYS A 723 -126.97 59.84 35.93
C LYS A 723 -127.63 60.87 35.02
N THR A 724 -126.93 61.45 34.05
CA THR A 724 -127.54 62.38 33.07
C THR A 724 -128.63 61.69 32.24
N ASN A 725 -128.43 60.42 31.86
CA ASN A 725 -129.46 59.61 31.21
C ASN A 725 -130.66 59.35 32.16
N LEU A 726 -130.41 59.04 33.43
CA LEU A 726 -131.46 58.86 34.44
C LEU A 726 -132.25 60.15 34.69
N GLU A 727 -131.60 61.32 34.70
CA GLU A 727 -132.26 62.64 34.76
C GLU A 727 -133.10 62.94 33.51
N PHE A 728 -132.66 62.54 32.33
CA PHE A 728 -133.45 62.62 31.10
C PHE A 728 -134.71 61.74 31.21
N PHE A 729 -134.56 60.48 31.62
CA PHE A 729 -135.70 59.57 31.83
C PHE A 729 -136.57 59.94 33.04
N ALA A 730 -136.07 60.72 34.00
CA ALA A 730 -136.81 61.20 35.18
C ALA A 730 -138.05 62.02 34.81
N ARG A 731 -138.03 62.67 33.63
CA ARG A 731 -139.15 63.49 33.12
C ARG A 731 -140.21 62.70 32.33
N SER A 732 -139.92 61.46 31.92
CA SER A 732 -140.87 60.63 31.15
C SER A 732 -141.71 59.71 32.03
N LYS A 733 -143.05 59.79 31.93
CA LYS A 733 -144.00 59.04 32.78
C LYS A 733 -143.97 57.51 32.59
N ASN A 734 -143.49 57.01 31.45
CA ASN A 734 -143.50 55.56 31.15
C ASN A 734 -142.13 54.87 31.36
N ALA A 735 -141.10 55.58 31.79
CA ALA A 735 -139.72 55.06 31.83
C ALA A 735 -139.35 54.32 33.14
N GLY A 736 -140.31 53.68 33.82
CA GLY A 736 -140.13 53.13 35.18
C GLY A 736 -139.02 52.08 35.30
N GLN A 737 -139.09 51.01 34.50
CA GLN A 737 -138.12 49.91 34.52
C GLN A 737 -136.70 50.37 34.13
N LEU A 738 -136.58 51.17 33.06
CA LEU A 738 -135.30 51.73 32.62
C LEU A 738 -134.61 52.54 33.73
N ARG A 739 -135.34 53.35 34.50
CA ARG A 739 -134.75 54.08 35.65
C ARG A 739 -134.19 53.13 36.70
N GLN A 740 -134.86 52.01 36.97
CA GLN A 740 -134.41 51.00 37.93
C GLN A 740 -133.17 50.25 37.43
N GLU A 741 -133.10 49.95 36.14
CA GLU A 741 -131.90 49.38 35.49
C GLU A 741 -130.71 50.36 35.50
N TYR A 742 -130.95 51.64 35.17
CA TYR A 742 -129.92 52.68 35.23
C TYR A 742 -129.44 52.91 36.67
N GLN A 743 -130.34 52.93 37.66
CA GLN A 743 -129.97 53.05 39.06
C GLN A 743 -129.16 51.82 39.52
N GLY A 744 -129.60 50.61 39.22
CA GLY A 744 -128.86 49.38 39.56
C GLY A 744 -127.45 49.36 38.97
N ARG A 745 -127.28 49.83 37.73
CA ARG A 745 -125.95 49.99 37.10
C ARG A 745 -125.11 51.10 37.74
N ILE A 746 -125.71 52.18 38.21
CA ILE A 746 -125.00 53.22 39.00
C ILE A 746 -124.53 52.63 40.33
N ASP A 747 -125.39 51.90 41.03
CA ASP A 747 -125.09 51.30 42.33
C ASP A 747 -124.00 50.20 42.20
N GLU A 748 -124.08 49.37 41.16
CA GLU A 748 -123.05 48.37 40.80
C GLU A 748 -121.70 49.04 40.47
N ALA A 749 -121.70 50.09 39.64
CA ALA A 749 -120.50 50.84 39.31
C ALA A 749 -119.90 51.55 40.54
N GLN A 750 -120.74 52.05 41.47
CA GLN A 750 -120.28 52.62 42.74
C GLN A 750 -119.60 51.56 43.63
N GLN A 751 -120.19 50.38 43.79
CA GLN A 751 -119.57 49.27 44.53
C GLN A 751 -118.24 48.84 43.89
N ARG A 752 -118.17 48.81 42.55
CA ARG A 752 -116.93 48.51 41.82
C ARG A 752 -115.84 49.57 42.04
N ILE A 753 -116.21 50.86 42.03
CA ILE A 753 -115.30 51.96 42.37
C ILE A 753 -114.81 51.86 43.82
N GLU A 754 -115.65 51.45 44.78
CA GLU A 754 -115.20 51.22 46.15
C GLU A 754 -114.15 50.11 46.23
N GLY A 755 -114.35 48.99 45.53
CA GLY A 755 -113.35 47.92 45.42
C GLY A 755 -112.02 48.43 44.86
N LEU A 756 -112.06 49.11 43.70
CA LEU A 756 -110.86 49.71 43.10
C LEU A 756 -110.19 50.74 44.02
N LYS A 757 -110.95 51.48 44.84
CA LYS A 757 -110.40 52.42 45.84
C LYS A 757 -109.77 51.72 47.05
N ARG A 758 -110.22 50.52 47.43
CA ARG A 758 -109.54 49.66 48.42
C ARG A 758 -108.20 49.17 47.87
N GLN A 759 -108.18 48.68 46.64
CA GLN A 759 -106.97 48.24 45.95
C GLN A 759 -105.97 49.40 45.74
N LEU A 760 -106.46 50.58 45.38
CA LEU A 760 -105.65 51.80 45.28
C LEU A 760 -105.02 52.20 46.62
N LYS A 761 -105.71 51.96 47.75
CA LYS A 761 -105.18 52.17 49.10
C LYS A 761 -104.05 51.19 49.43
N VAL A 762 -104.17 49.92 49.04
CA VAL A 762 -103.17 48.85 49.23
C VAL A 762 -101.84 49.13 48.50
N ILE A 763 -101.88 49.78 47.32
CA ILE A 763 -100.65 50.24 46.65
C ILE A 763 -99.94 51.35 47.46
N ARG A 764 -100.70 52.21 48.15
CA ARG A 764 -100.20 53.43 48.82
C ARG A 764 -99.79 53.23 50.28
N SER A 765 -100.21 52.13 50.91
CA SER A 765 -99.82 51.71 52.26
C SER A 765 -98.56 50.85 52.24
#